data_AF-A0A5C5W5E8-F1
#
_entry.id   AF-A0A5C5W5E8-F1
#
_cell.length_a   1.000
_cell.length_b   1.000
_cell.length_c   1.000
_cell.angle_alpha   90.00
_cell.angle_beta   90.00
_cell.angle_gamma   90.00
#
_symmetry.space_group_name_H-M   'P 1'
#
loop_
_entity.id
_entity.type
_entity.pdbx_description
1 polymer ?
#
loop_
_entity_poly.entity_id
_entity_poly.type
_entity_poly.pdbx_seq_one_letter_code
_entity_poly.pdbx_strand_id
1 'polypeptide(L)'
;MTQAQCVYQAGQYQGDNTTCTPNPCGPRTGACCHADGTCTALTAAECLGYGWTFQGDNSLCIEVNCAAVTGACCIGTDSCEIMTQAQCTFQSGQYQGDNTSCTPNPCGVRGACCIGTDSCEIMTQAQCTFQSGQYQGDNTSCTPNPCGVRGACCIGTDSCEIMTQAQCEYQAGQYRGDGTTCTPNPCGGPPQTGACCVGSQCIANQTLQQCVALTGAWIGPGSVCGPGMCGGGGGTGACCLPDGTCQVTTAQQCSMMNGTYHGDGSACGPTTCPQVTQGACCMAGGGACFVMTSMNCGLSGGMYQGDGTTCGPTTCPQPPQNGRCCLSNGACTETTMEDCGVLGGMFAGPGTTCAGDPCAQPPGDFQLQLPLDGAVDVPVAPLFDWNDAAGVVDYDLYVDDDPAIGSPEIAAANLLISQYQAPDDALQPATTYYWTVIAYNASGETQSSTHSFTTGAAAADCNSNGVPDLQDIADGTSQDCNGNAVPDECDIVAQPGAGQTIDSGPLNMLIPENLPPGISHAISVAETAAVYDLNAQLSIDHTWVGDLVITLTHGGTSVVLIDRPGRPPGSTGFGCGADNYVAIVLDDEGAGGAIENMCVMNLTSPPSYTPNNPLSALVGASAAGDWILTVSDNASGDFGILVSWSLLLTPGSPPVSMDANGNGVPDECE
;
A
#
# COMPACT_ATOMS: atom_id res chain seq x y z
N MET A 1 -15.92 -1.01 -30.37
CA MET A 1 -14.66 -1.12 -29.63
C MET A 1 -14.35 -2.61 -29.54
N THR A 2 -13.15 -3.06 -29.88
CA THR A 2 -12.80 -4.49 -29.75
C THR A 2 -12.55 -4.85 -28.28
N GLN A 3 -12.58 -6.14 -27.93
CA GLN A 3 -12.29 -6.60 -26.56
C GLN A 3 -10.96 -6.05 -26.04
N ALA A 4 -9.89 -6.17 -26.84
CA ALA A 4 -8.56 -5.66 -26.49
C ALA A 4 -8.56 -4.13 -26.25
N GLN A 5 -9.31 -3.36 -27.04
CA GLN A 5 -9.42 -1.90 -26.85
C GLN A 5 -10.24 -1.52 -25.61
N CYS A 6 -11.23 -2.34 -25.25
CA CYS A 6 -12.07 -2.14 -24.06
C CYS A 6 -11.29 -2.44 -22.78
N VAL A 7 -10.55 -3.55 -22.76
CA VAL A 7 -9.69 -3.96 -21.65
C VAL A 7 -8.52 -2.99 -21.46
N TYR A 8 -7.90 -2.50 -22.54
CA TYR A 8 -6.83 -1.48 -22.48
C TYR A 8 -7.27 -0.17 -21.82
N GLN A 9 -8.58 0.13 -21.83
CA GLN A 9 -9.16 1.31 -21.17
C GLN A 9 -9.79 0.97 -19.80
N ALA A 10 -9.45 -0.18 -19.21
CA ALA A 10 -10.02 -0.70 -17.96
C ALA A 10 -11.57 -0.82 -18.00
N GLY A 11 -12.13 -1.09 -19.17
CA GLY A 11 -13.56 -1.34 -19.37
C GLY A 11 -13.91 -2.82 -19.37
N GLN A 12 -15.13 -3.18 -18.93
CA GLN A 12 -15.63 -4.54 -19.03
C GLN A 12 -16.33 -4.78 -20.38
N TYR A 13 -15.75 -5.66 -21.18
CA TYR A 13 -16.26 -5.98 -22.51
C TYR A 13 -17.48 -6.92 -22.43
N GLN A 14 -18.65 -6.44 -22.84
CA GLN A 14 -19.92 -7.17 -22.75
C GLN A 14 -20.25 -8.04 -23.98
N GLY A 15 -19.25 -8.32 -24.82
CA GLY A 15 -19.42 -9.07 -26.08
C GLY A 15 -19.78 -8.20 -27.29
N ASP A 16 -19.58 -8.76 -28.48
CA ASP A 16 -19.84 -8.09 -29.75
C ASP A 16 -21.34 -7.76 -29.95
N ASN A 17 -21.62 -6.60 -30.55
CA ASN A 17 -22.97 -6.08 -30.86
C ASN A 17 -23.85 -5.70 -29.65
N THR A 18 -23.27 -5.45 -28.47
CA THR A 18 -23.99 -4.87 -27.33
C THR A 18 -24.28 -3.37 -27.51
N THR A 19 -25.44 -2.91 -27.05
CA THR A 19 -25.87 -1.50 -27.14
C THR A 19 -25.65 -0.76 -25.82
N CYS A 20 -25.20 0.49 -25.87
CA CYS A 20 -24.91 1.30 -24.67
C CYS A 20 -26.15 1.85 -23.94
N THR A 21 -27.36 1.51 -24.40
CA THR A 21 -28.63 1.99 -23.82
C THR A 21 -29.69 0.88 -23.80
N PRO A 22 -30.22 0.53 -22.61
CA PRO A 22 -29.79 1.00 -21.28
C PRO A 22 -28.35 0.57 -20.98
N ASN A 23 -27.65 1.29 -20.09
CA ASN A 23 -26.23 1.06 -19.79
C ASN A 23 -26.02 -0.41 -19.33
N PRO A 24 -25.30 -1.24 -20.10
CA PRO A 24 -25.11 -2.64 -19.78
C PRO A 24 -24.02 -2.87 -18.73
N CYS A 25 -23.26 -1.84 -18.35
CA CYS A 25 -22.29 -1.92 -17.26
C CYS A 25 -23.03 -1.75 -15.93
N GLY A 26 -23.00 -2.78 -15.07
CA GLY A 26 -23.51 -2.69 -13.71
C GLY A 26 -22.83 -1.57 -12.91
N PRO A 27 -23.40 -1.16 -11.75
CA PRO A 27 -22.76 -0.17 -10.90
C PRO A 27 -21.35 -0.66 -10.51
N ARG A 28 -20.34 0.22 -10.63
CA ARG A 28 -18.95 -0.13 -10.29
C ARG A 28 -18.88 -0.52 -8.82
N THR A 29 -18.32 -1.69 -8.55
CA THR A 29 -18.02 -2.17 -7.21
C THR A 29 -16.55 -1.90 -6.88
N GLY A 30 -16.25 -1.86 -5.60
CA GLY A 30 -14.90 -1.69 -5.06
C GLY A 30 -14.79 -2.33 -3.69
N ALA A 31 -13.56 -2.52 -3.21
CA ALA A 31 -13.26 -3.09 -1.91
C ALA A 31 -13.89 -2.26 -0.79
N CYS A 32 -14.71 -2.93 0.00
CA CYS A 32 -15.36 -2.36 1.17
C CYS A 32 -14.82 -3.10 2.41
N CYS A 33 -14.04 -2.40 3.24
CA CYS A 33 -13.44 -2.98 4.44
C CYS A 33 -14.43 -2.96 5.61
N HIS A 34 -14.58 -4.12 6.23
CA HIS A 34 -15.40 -4.36 7.40
C HIS A 34 -14.63 -3.99 8.67
N ALA A 35 -15.35 -3.83 9.79
CA ALA A 35 -14.73 -3.52 11.08
C ALA A 35 -13.98 -4.71 11.71
N ASP A 36 -14.24 -5.94 11.26
CA ASP A 36 -13.58 -7.18 11.69
C ASP A 36 -12.36 -7.54 10.84
N GLY A 37 -12.01 -6.68 9.87
CA GLY A 37 -10.87 -6.81 8.99
C GLY A 37 -11.11 -7.63 7.73
N THR A 38 -12.34 -8.09 7.51
CA THR A 38 -12.74 -8.74 6.26
C THR A 38 -13.04 -7.71 5.16
N CYS A 39 -13.06 -8.16 3.91
CA CYS A 39 -13.32 -7.29 2.76
C CYS A 39 -14.38 -7.90 1.85
N THR A 40 -15.35 -7.09 1.43
CA THR A 40 -16.34 -7.48 0.41
C THR A 40 -16.38 -6.45 -0.72
N ALA A 41 -16.53 -6.89 -1.97
CA ALA A 41 -16.69 -5.99 -3.10
C ALA A 41 -18.17 -5.54 -3.22
N LEU A 42 -18.45 -4.29 -2.89
CA LEU A 42 -19.80 -3.69 -2.95
C LEU A 42 -19.79 -2.40 -3.75
N THR A 43 -20.96 -1.87 -4.10
CA THR A 43 -21.04 -0.50 -4.65
C THR A 43 -20.75 0.52 -3.54
N ALA A 44 -20.26 1.71 -3.92
CA ALA A 44 -19.99 2.78 -2.96
C ALA A 44 -21.20 3.13 -2.07
N ALA A 45 -22.41 3.07 -2.64
CA ALA A 45 -23.66 3.37 -1.92
C ALA A 45 -24.04 2.28 -0.89
N GLU A 46 -23.84 1.01 -1.23
CA GLU A 46 -24.07 -0.11 -0.31
C GLU A 46 -23.03 -0.12 0.80
N CYS A 47 -21.75 0.05 0.45
CA CYS A 47 -20.64 0.08 1.41
C CYS A 47 -20.82 1.17 2.48
N LEU A 48 -21.12 2.40 2.05
CA LEU A 48 -21.39 3.51 2.98
C LEU A 48 -22.74 3.35 3.71
N GLY A 49 -23.70 2.65 3.11
CA GLY A 49 -25.00 2.33 3.71
C GLY A 49 -24.91 1.38 4.90
N TYR A 50 -23.93 0.46 4.89
CA TYR A 50 -23.62 -0.44 6.01
C TYR A 50 -22.67 0.17 7.04
N GLY A 51 -22.17 1.40 6.82
CA GLY A 51 -21.23 2.09 7.71
C GLY A 51 -19.79 1.57 7.60
N TRP A 52 -19.44 0.95 6.49
CA TRP A 52 -18.11 0.40 6.19
C TRP A 52 -17.26 1.37 5.36
N THR A 53 -15.96 1.09 5.23
CA THR A 53 -15.03 2.01 4.55
C THR A 53 -14.82 1.57 3.10
N PHE A 54 -15.27 2.41 2.16
CA PHE A 54 -15.12 2.17 0.72
C PHE A 54 -13.76 2.69 0.22
N GLN A 55 -12.99 1.83 -0.45
CA GLN A 55 -11.61 2.14 -0.87
C GLN A 55 -11.50 2.67 -2.30
N GLY A 56 -12.64 2.89 -2.97
CA GLY A 56 -12.71 3.47 -4.31
C GLY A 56 -13.18 2.45 -5.37
N ASP A 57 -13.67 2.96 -6.50
CA ASP A 57 -14.18 2.12 -7.59
C ASP A 57 -13.06 1.23 -8.16
N ASN A 58 -13.37 -0.04 -8.45
CA ASN A 58 -12.44 -1.07 -8.95
C ASN A 58 -11.27 -1.42 -8.01
N SER A 59 -11.28 -0.99 -6.75
CA SER A 59 -10.35 -1.51 -5.75
C SER A 59 -10.67 -2.98 -5.42
N LEU A 60 -9.65 -3.83 -5.31
CA LEU A 60 -9.82 -5.28 -5.10
C LEU A 60 -9.56 -5.66 -3.64
N CYS A 61 -10.40 -6.53 -3.08
CA CYS A 61 -10.29 -6.96 -1.68
C CYS A 61 -9.01 -7.75 -1.36
N ILE A 62 -8.33 -8.27 -2.38
CA ILE A 62 -7.05 -8.97 -2.26
C ILE A 62 -5.85 -7.99 -2.23
N GLU A 63 -6.00 -6.81 -2.83
CA GLU A 63 -4.97 -5.76 -2.87
C GLU A 63 -5.14 -4.74 -1.72
N VAL A 64 -6.36 -4.65 -1.20
CA VAL A 64 -6.69 -3.79 -0.07
C VAL A 64 -6.50 -4.58 1.21
N ASN A 65 -5.46 -4.21 1.96
CA ASN A 65 -5.24 -4.76 3.29
C ASN A 65 -6.29 -4.22 4.28
N CYS A 66 -7.41 -4.93 4.41
CA CYS A 66 -8.41 -4.63 5.41
C CYS A 66 -8.01 -5.09 6.83
N ALA A 67 -6.78 -5.59 7.04
CA ALA A 67 -6.34 -6.23 8.29
C ALA A 67 -6.98 -5.62 9.53
N ALA A 68 -7.60 -6.49 10.33
CA ALA A 68 -7.97 -6.16 11.70
C ALA A 68 -6.71 -5.64 12.38
N VAL A 69 -6.69 -4.34 12.65
CA VAL A 69 -5.61 -3.69 13.35
C VAL A 69 -5.35 -4.44 14.65
N THR A 70 -4.17 -5.05 14.75
CA THR A 70 -3.70 -5.73 15.96
C THR A 70 -2.81 -4.80 16.76
N GLY A 71 -2.82 -4.97 18.07
CA GLY A 71 -2.05 -4.16 19.00
C GLY A 71 -1.71 -4.94 20.26
N ALA A 72 -0.82 -4.38 21.06
CA ALA A 72 -0.47 -4.92 22.36
C ALA A 72 -1.71 -4.94 23.27
N CYS A 73 -2.00 -6.11 23.81
CA CYS A 73 -3.03 -6.34 24.81
C CYS A 73 -2.39 -6.65 26.16
N CYS A 74 -2.69 -5.83 27.15
CA CYS A 74 -2.21 -6.01 28.51
C CYS A 74 -3.17 -6.85 29.34
N ILE A 75 -2.72 -8.02 29.77
CA ILE A 75 -3.51 -8.97 30.55
C ILE A 75 -2.85 -9.12 31.93
N GLY A 76 -3.51 -8.63 32.98
CA GLY A 76 -2.90 -8.57 34.31
C GLY A 76 -1.87 -7.42 34.44
N THR A 77 -0.86 -7.57 35.33
CA THR A 77 0.09 -6.50 35.68
C THR A 77 1.40 -6.49 34.90
N ASP A 78 1.73 -7.57 34.18
CA ASP A 78 3.02 -7.70 33.47
C ASP A 78 2.94 -8.57 32.19
N SER A 79 1.76 -9.07 31.77
CA SER A 79 1.65 -9.88 30.54
C SER A 79 1.24 -9.04 29.33
N CYS A 80 1.91 -9.23 28.19
CA CYS A 80 1.59 -8.59 26.92
C CYS A 80 1.53 -9.61 25.79
N GLU A 81 0.44 -9.58 25.02
CA GLU A 81 0.24 -10.37 23.80
C GLU A 81 -0.28 -9.49 22.65
N ILE A 82 0.12 -9.77 21.41
CA ILE A 82 -0.37 -9.05 20.22
C ILE A 82 -1.66 -9.71 19.75
N MET A 83 -2.77 -8.97 19.75
CA MET A 83 -4.07 -9.47 19.30
C MET A 83 -4.98 -8.32 18.84
N THR A 84 -6.18 -8.60 18.34
CA THR A 84 -7.16 -7.56 17.98
C THR A 84 -7.82 -6.95 19.22
N GLN A 85 -8.39 -5.73 19.09
CA GLN A 85 -9.12 -5.09 20.19
C GLN A 85 -10.25 -5.98 20.75
N ALA A 86 -10.95 -6.71 19.87
CA ALA A 86 -12.03 -7.62 20.25
C ALA A 86 -11.52 -8.82 21.07
N GLN A 87 -10.43 -9.45 20.62
CA GLN A 87 -9.76 -10.54 21.35
C GLN A 87 -9.23 -10.07 22.71
N CYS A 88 -8.65 -8.86 22.76
CA CYS A 88 -8.15 -8.28 24.00
C CYS A 88 -9.27 -8.05 25.02
N THR A 89 -10.42 -7.53 24.55
CA THR A 89 -11.60 -7.30 25.39
C THR A 89 -12.21 -8.63 25.87
N PHE A 90 -12.23 -9.65 25.02
CA PHE A 90 -12.71 -10.99 25.36
C PHE A 90 -11.89 -11.63 26.50
N GLN A 91 -10.59 -11.37 26.54
CA GLN A 91 -9.69 -11.81 27.61
C GLN A 91 -9.65 -10.87 28.83
N SER A 92 -10.54 -9.87 28.90
CA SER A 92 -10.56 -8.82 29.96
C SER A 92 -9.26 -7.99 30.04
N GLY A 93 -8.50 -7.92 28.95
CA GLY A 93 -7.26 -7.13 28.84
C GLY A 93 -7.48 -5.66 28.46
N GLN A 94 -6.45 -4.83 28.62
CA GLN A 94 -6.44 -3.43 28.19
C GLN A 94 -5.67 -3.29 26.88
N TYR A 95 -6.40 -2.96 25.80
CA TYR A 95 -5.84 -2.79 24.47
C TYR A 95 -5.11 -1.46 24.35
N GLN A 96 -3.84 -1.49 23.91
CA GLN A 96 -2.95 -0.31 23.88
C GLN A 96 -3.06 0.52 22.59
N GLY A 97 -3.91 0.09 21.66
CA GLY A 97 -4.12 0.74 20.36
C GLY A 97 -3.43 0.02 19.21
N ASP A 98 -3.80 0.40 18.01
CA ASP A 98 -3.43 -0.31 16.79
C ASP A 98 -1.93 -0.20 16.47
N ASN A 99 -1.34 -1.29 15.97
CA ASN A 99 0.09 -1.41 15.63
C ASN A 99 1.07 -1.21 16.81
N THR A 100 0.61 -1.39 18.05
CA THR A 100 1.48 -1.36 19.24
C THR A 100 2.12 -2.72 19.50
N SER A 101 3.39 -2.75 19.95
CA SER A 101 4.17 -4.00 20.15
C SER A 101 4.32 -4.41 21.62
N CYS A 102 4.63 -5.68 21.88
CA CYS A 102 4.91 -6.23 23.22
C CYS A 102 6.39 -6.20 23.60
N THR A 103 7.24 -5.65 22.73
CA THR A 103 8.68 -5.52 22.96
C THR A 103 9.11 -4.08 22.67
N PRO A 104 9.49 -3.30 23.69
CA PRO A 104 9.56 -3.66 25.11
C PRO A 104 8.18 -3.60 25.80
N ASN A 105 7.93 -4.50 26.76
CA ASN A 105 6.61 -4.76 27.36
C ASN A 105 5.90 -3.48 27.89
N PRO A 106 4.75 -3.10 27.31
CA PRO A 106 3.99 -1.90 27.69
C PRO A 106 3.17 -2.04 28.98
N CYS A 107 3.09 -3.23 29.58
CA CYS A 107 2.08 -3.56 30.59
C CYS A 107 2.48 -3.34 32.05
N GLY A 108 3.57 -2.61 32.33
CA GLY A 108 3.99 -2.24 33.70
C GLY A 108 3.61 -0.82 34.14
N VAL A 109 3.74 -0.50 35.43
CA VAL A 109 3.60 0.88 35.95
C VAL A 109 4.61 1.81 35.26
N ARG A 110 4.13 2.97 34.77
CA ARG A 110 4.93 3.94 34.00
C ARG A 110 5.22 5.18 34.83
N GLY A 111 6.36 5.79 34.57
CA GLY A 111 6.83 7.01 35.23
C GLY A 111 7.72 7.81 34.30
N ALA A 112 8.02 9.05 34.68
CA ALA A 112 8.94 9.91 33.96
C ALA A 112 10.34 9.29 33.96
N CYS A 113 10.91 9.11 32.77
CA CYS A 113 12.28 8.70 32.57
C CYS A 113 13.10 9.85 31.99
N CYS A 114 14.17 10.23 32.68
CA CYS A 114 15.10 11.25 32.21
C CYS A 114 16.22 10.62 31.40
N ILE A 115 16.30 10.97 30.11
CA ILE A 115 17.32 10.48 29.19
C ILE A 115 18.16 11.69 28.74
N GLY A 116 19.45 11.70 29.08
CA GLY A 116 20.29 12.89 28.87
C GLY A 116 19.96 14.03 29.84
N THR A 117 20.15 15.29 29.43
CA THR A 117 19.99 16.48 30.31
C THR A 117 18.57 17.02 30.36
N ASP A 118 17.82 16.99 29.24
CA ASP A 118 16.53 17.68 29.13
C ASP A 118 15.41 16.84 28.48
N SER A 119 15.65 15.56 28.13
CA SER A 119 14.60 14.70 27.57
C SER A 119 13.86 13.95 28.66
N CYS A 120 12.52 14.01 28.62
CA CYS A 120 11.64 13.25 29.49
C CYS A 120 10.63 12.46 28.67
N GLU A 121 10.58 11.16 28.90
CA GLU A 121 9.59 10.27 28.31
C GLU A 121 8.91 9.43 29.39
N ILE A 122 7.61 9.19 29.25
CA ILE A 122 6.86 8.31 30.15
C ILE A 122 7.07 6.87 29.70
N MET A 123 7.84 6.08 30.44
CA MET A 123 8.13 4.69 30.11
C MET A 123 8.22 3.83 31.37
N THR A 124 8.43 2.52 31.24
CA THR A 124 8.61 1.64 32.39
C THR A 124 10.03 1.74 32.96
N GLN A 125 10.23 1.33 34.21
CA GLN A 125 11.57 1.34 34.84
C GLN A 125 12.58 0.51 34.04
N ALA A 126 12.17 -0.63 33.47
CA ALA A 126 13.01 -1.49 32.66
C ALA A 126 13.42 -0.82 31.34
N GLN A 127 12.47 -0.18 30.64
CA GLN A 127 12.74 0.61 29.43
C GLN A 127 13.69 1.79 29.72
N CYS A 128 13.45 2.48 30.84
CA CYS A 128 14.28 3.61 31.26
C CYS A 128 15.73 3.20 31.52
N THR A 129 15.92 2.07 32.22
CA THR A 129 17.26 1.53 32.52
C THR A 129 17.96 1.04 31.26
N PHE A 130 17.23 0.42 30.32
CA PHE A 130 17.76 -0.05 29.05
C PHE A 130 18.31 1.11 28.19
N GLN A 131 17.64 2.26 28.22
CA GLN A 131 18.11 3.48 27.54
C GLN A 131 19.14 4.28 28.35
N SER A 132 19.71 3.71 29.42
CA SER A 132 20.64 4.41 30.34
C SER A 132 20.05 5.66 31.00
N GLY A 133 18.73 5.77 31.09
CA GLY A 133 18.00 6.88 31.70
C GLY A 133 17.80 6.73 33.22
N GLN A 134 17.42 7.82 33.87
CA GLN A 134 17.12 7.87 35.31
C GLN A 134 15.59 7.91 35.54
N TYR A 135 15.05 6.83 36.11
CA TYR A 135 13.63 6.69 36.38
C TYR A 135 13.21 7.49 37.62
N GLN A 136 12.21 8.37 37.48
CA GLN A 136 11.78 9.29 38.53
C GLN A 136 10.74 8.68 39.50
N GLY A 137 10.38 7.41 39.31
CA GLY A 137 9.40 6.68 40.13
C GLY A 137 8.03 6.57 39.47
N ASP A 138 7.21 5.66 39.97
CA ASP A 138 5.92 5.31 39.36
C ASP A 138 4.93 6.47 39.40
N ASN A 139 4.13 6.62 38.34
CA ASN A 139 3.11 7.68 38.17
C ASN A 139 3.64 9.12 38.17
N THR A 140 4.94 9.32 37.94
CA THR A 140 5.52 10.66 37.72
C THR A 140 5.29 11.12 36.27
N SER A 141 5.04 12.42 36.05
CA SER A 141 4.73 13.00 34.73
C SER A 141 5.92 13.75 34.09
N CYS A 142 5.94 13.86 32.76
CA CYS A 142 6.91 14.67 32.00
C CYS A 142 6.43 16.11 31.75
N THR A 143 5.32 16.48 32.37
CA THR A 143 4.72 17.81 32.29
C THR A 143 4.36 18.27 33.70
N PRO A 144 5.01 19.33 34.21
CA PRO A 144 6.17 20.03 33.63
C PRO A 144 7.44 19.15 33.65
N ASN A 145 8.32 19.30 32.64
CA ASN A 145 9.48 18.43 32.44
C ASN A 145 10.40 18.40 33.70
N PRO A 146 10.52 17.24 34.38
CA PRO A 146 11.37 17.09 35.56
C PRO A 146 12.86 16.92 35.23
N CYS A 147 13.20 16.72 33.95
CA CYS A 147 14.54 16.48 33.45
C CYS A 147 15.10 17.80 32.90
N GLY A 148 16.09 18.37 33.60
CA GLY A 148 16.74 19.62 33.22
C GLY A 148 17.67 20.17 34.31
N VAL A 149 18.60 21.04 33.91
CA VAL A 149 19.38 21.85 34.84
C VAL A 149 18.46 22.82 35.60
N ARG A 150 18.69 22.99 36.91
CA ARG A 150 17.83 23.79 37.80
C ARG A 150 18.43 25.17 38.05
N GLY A 151 17.57 26.15 38.25
CA GLY A 151 17.93 27.54 38.51
C GLY A 151 16.90 28.25 39.38
N ALA A 152 17.23 29.47 39.80
CA ALA A 152 16.36 30.31 40.59
C ALA A 152 15.14 30.75 39.78
N CYS A 153 13.96 30.42 40.29
CA CYS A 153 12.67 30.83 39.78
C CYS A 153 12.05 31.89 40.68
N CYS A 154 11.73 33.04 40.12
CA CYS A 154 11.11 34.16 40.82
C CYS A 154 9.59 34.16 40.67
N ILE A 155 8.87 33.82 41.74
CA ILE A 155 7.41 33.75 41.73
C ILE A 155 6.86 34.96 42.50
N GLY A 156 6.25 35.90 41.79
CA GLY A 156 5.89 37.20 42.36
C GLY A 156 7.09 38.14 42.53
N THR A 157 7.00 39.10 43.46
CA THR A 157 8.00 40.18 43.60
C THR A 157 9.19 39.83 44.50
N ASP A 158 9.04 38.85 45.41
CA ASP A 158 10.06 38.53 46.42
C ASP A 158 10.22 37.03 46.73
N SER A 159 9.50 36.10 46.08
CA SER A 159 9.66 34.65 46.33
C SER A 159 10.63 34.01 45.33
N CYS A 160 11.57 33.20 45.82
CA CYS A 160 12.55 32.49 45.00
C CYS A 160 12.65 31.00 45.37
N GLU A 161 12.50 30.12 44.38
CA GLU A 161 12.66 28.66 44.53
C GLU A 161 13.55 28.07 43.42
N ILE A 162 14.28 26.98 43.72
CA ILE A 162 15.15 26.31 42.73
C ILE A 162 14.37 25.21 42.01
N MET A 163 14.07 25.41 40.72
CA MET A 163 13.31 24.47 39.90
C MET A 163 13.77 24.54 38.43
N THR A 164 13.17 23.76 37.53
CA THR A 164 13.48 23.86 36.10
C THR A 164 12.77 25.06 35.47
N GLN A 165 13.26 25.55 34.32
CA GLN A 165 12.63 26.67 33.60
C GLN A 165 11.14 26.43 33.32
N ALA A 166 10.80 25.22 32.85
CA ALA A 166 9.40 24.86 32.55
C ALA A 166 8.51 24.84 33.79
N GLN A 167 9.03 24.35 34.93
CA GLN A 167 8.30 24.40 36.21
C GLN A 167 8.10 25.85 36.68
N CYS A 168 9.09 26.71 36.45
CA CYS A 168 9.02 28.12 36.79
C CYS A 168 7.94 28.86 36.00
N GLU A 169 7.92 28.65 34.68
CA GLU A 169 6.93 29.25 33.77
C GLU A 169 5.51 28.76 34.06
N TYR A 170 5.35 27.49 34.43
CA TYR A 170 4.05 26.93 34.84
C TYR A 170 3.48 27.62 36.09
N GLN A 171 4.35 27.99 37.03
CA GLN A 171 3.96 28.76 38.21
C GLN A 171 3.88 30.28 37.95
N ALA A 172 3.90 30.70 36.68
CA ALA A 172 3.93 32.08 36.23
C ALA A 172 5.11 32.90 36.83
N GLY A 173 6.21 32.21 37.16
CA GLY A 173 7.44 32.80 37.67
C GLY A 173 8.42 33.19 36.56
N GLN A 174 9.36 34.07 36.88
CA GLN A 174 10.47 34.45 35.98
C GLN A 174 11.72 33.63 36.30
N TYR A 175 12.12 32.78 35.37
CA TYR A 175 13.35 31.98 35.50
C TYR A 175 14.60 32.85 35.29
N ARG A 176 15.60 32.71 36.16
CA ARG A 176 16.82 33.53 36.14
C ARG A 176 18.00 32.88 35.41
N GLY A 177 17.80 31.70 34.83
CA GLY A 177 18.81 30.95 34.08
C GLY A 177 19.41 29.80 34.90
N ASP A 178 20.04 28.87 34.21
CA ASP A 178 20.52 27.61 34.79
C ASP A 178 21.67 27.81 35.79
N GLY A 179 21.65 27.07 36.89
CA GLY A 179 22.68 27.14 37.94
C GLY A 179 22.60 28.37 38.85
N THR A 180 21.61 29.25 38.67
CA THR A 180 21.38 30.40 39.56
C THR A 180 20.78 29.94 40.90
N THR A 181 21.16 30.62 42.00
CA THR A 181 20.72 30.29 43.36
C THR A 181 19.75 31.35 43.90
N CYS A 182 18.94 30.99 44.90
CA CYS A 182 18.02 31.92 45.58
C CYS A 182 18.68 32.75 46.68
N THR A 183 20.02 32.75 46.71
CA THR A 183 20.83 33.45 47.71
C THR A 183 22.01 34.13 47.02
N PRO A 184 21.98 35.47 46.83
CA PRO A 184 20.95 36.45 47.24
C PRO A 184 19.72 36.47 46.31
N ASN A 185 18.56 36.91 46.80
CA ASN A 185 17.27 36.86 46.09
C ASN A 185 17.22 37.79 44.84
N PRO A 186 17.05 37.25 43.62
CA PRO A 186 17.12 38.00 42.37
C PRO A 186 15.78 38.56 41.83
N CYS A 187 14.69 38.61 42.61
CA CYS A 187 13.31 38.72 42.08
C CYS A 187 12.67 40.12 41.90
N GLY A 188 13.42 41.24 41.85
CA GLY A 188 12.85 42.59 41.62
C GLY A 188 13.55 43.50 40.57
N GLY A 189 12.78 44.26 39.75
CA GLY A 189 13.27 45.32 38.82
C GLY A 189 12.20 46.35 38.32
N PRO A 190 12.56 47.56 37.79
CA PRO A 190 11.73 48.82 37.75
C PRO A 190 11.06 49.22 36.38
N PRO A 191 10.17 50.27 36.31
CA PRO A 191 9.26 50.56 35.15
C PRO A 191 9.81 51.42 33.97
N GLN A 192 9.17 51.31 32.77
CA GLN A 192 9.56 51.86 31.43
C GLN A 192 9.07 53.31 31.12
N THR A 193 9.87 54.14 30.38
CA THR A 193 9.58 55.58 30.02
C THR A 193 9.85 55.94 28.52
N GLY A 194 9.42 57.12 28.02
CA GLY A 194 9.50 57.62 26.60
C GLY A 194 9.06 59.11 26.36
N ALA A 195 8.81 59.57 25.11
CA ALA A 195 8.51 60.98 24.77
C ALA A 195 7.02 61.36 24.53
N CYS A 196 6.65 62.58 24.94
CA CYS A 196 5.30 63.13 24.99
C CYS A 196 5.21 64.52 24.31
N CYS A 197 4.28 64.71 23.38
CA CYS A 197 4.09 65.97 22.65
C CYS A 197 2.89 66.76 23.18
N VAL A 198 3.13 67.99 23.66
CA VAL A 198 2.07 68.91 24.16
C VAL A 198 2.09 70.16 23.28
N GLY A 199 1.12 70.29 22.37
CA GLY A 199 1.12 71.35 21.36
C GLY A 199 2.28 71.20 20.37
N SER A 200 3.19 72.18 20.32
CA SER A 200 4.41 72.15 19.50
C SER A 200 5.69 71.83 20.29
N GLN A 201 5.57 71.51 21.58
CA GLN A 201 6.69 71.16 22.46
C GLN A 201 6.73 69.66 22.76
N CYS A 202 7.94 69.09 22.85
CA CYS A 202 8.16 67.67 23.14
C CYS A 202 8.93 67.48 24.46
N ILE A 203 8.48 66.54 25.29
CA ILE A 203 8.98 66.24 26.65
C ILE A 203 9.40 64.76 26.73
N ALA A 204 10.63 64.46 27.15
CA ALA A 204 11.20 63.10 27.17
C ALA A 204 11.06 62.38 28.54
N ASN A 205 11.29 61.06 28.53
CA ASN A 205 11.33 60.15 29.69
C ASN A 205 10.13 60.19 30.65
N GLN A 206 8.92 60.33 30.10
CA GLN A 206 7.67 60.20 30.86
C GLN A 206 7.17 58.76 30.85
N THR A 207 6.33 58.37 31.81
CA THR A 207 5.48 57.18 31.66
C THR A 207 4.24 57.55 30.85
N LEU A 208 3.55 56.55 30.27
CA LEU A 208 2.28 56.78 29.57
C LEU A 208 1.28 57.56 30.45
N GLN A 209 1.20 57.23 31.74
CA GLN A 209 0.31 57.92 32.68
C GLN A 209 0.72 59.37 32.94
N GLN A 210 2.02 59.67 32.98
CA GLN A 210 2.51 61.04 33.14
C GLN A 210 2.26 61.90 31.89
N CYS A 211 2.37 61.33 30.68
CA CYS A 211 2.08 62.07 29.44
C CYS A 211 0.60 62.45 29.29
N VAL A 212 -0.30 61.50 29.61
CA VAL A 212 -1.75 61.73 29.57
C VAL A 212 -2.16 62.78 30.61
N ALA A 213 -1.52 62.80 31.79
CA ALA A 213 -1.75 63.82 32.81
C ALA A 213 -1.38 65.25 32.36
N LEU A 214 -0.49 65.38 31.37
CA LEU A 214 -0.09 66.65 30.75
C LEU A 214 -0.92 67.04 29.51
N THR A 215 -1.98 66.28 29.20
CA THR A 215 -2.80 66.44 27.97
C THR A 215 -1.98 66.37 26.67
N GLY A 216 -0.87 65.63 26.69
CA GLY A 216 0.00 65.43 25.54
C GLY A 216 -0.32 64.17 24.73
N ALA A 217 0.07 64.16 23.45
CA ALA A 217 0.05 62.98 22.60
C ALA A 217 1.32 62.14 22.85
N TRP A 218 1.12 60.91 23.32
CA TRP A 218 2.20 59.98 23.60
C TRP A 218 2.74 59.35 22.31
N ILE A 219 4.06 59.34 22.14
CA ILE A 219 4.70 58.85 20.90
C ILE A 219 5.11 57.37 21.01
N GLY A 220 5.36 56.85 22.22
CA GLY A 220 5.68 55.44 22.46
C GLY A 220 6.81 55.22 23.49
N PRO A 221 6.93 54.03 24.11
CA PRO A 221 8.04 53.72 25.02
C PRO A 221 9.40 53.79 24.30
N GLY A 222 10.41 54.37 24.95
CA GLY A 222 11.76 54.54 24.37
C GLY A 222 11.91 55.66 23.31
N SER A 223 10.85 56.41 22.99
CA SER A 223 10.89 57.52 22.03
C SER A 223 11.61 58.77 22.57
N VAL A 224 12.24 59.55 21.66
CA VAL A 224 13.03 60.77 21.97
C VAL A 224 12.56 61.96 21.12
N CYS A 225 12.70 63.19 21.61
CA CYS A 225 12.21 64.40 20.96
C CYS A 225 13.10 64.89 19.79
N GLY A 226 12.49 65.25 18.64
CA GLY A 226 13.19 65.79 17.46
C GLY A 226 12.47 66.97 16.75
N PRO A 227 13.17 67.76 15.91
CA PRO A 227 12.62 68.98 15.30
C PRO A 227 11.58 68.67 14.20
N GLY A 228 10.45 69.40 14.19
CA GLY A 228 9.45 69.35 13.11
C GLY A 228 8.36 68.28 13.22
N MET A 229 8.34 67.49 14.31
CA MET A 229 7.31 66.48 14.55
C MET A 229 5.88 67.04 14.74
N CYS A 230 5.68 68.37 14.81
CA CYS A 230 4.37 68.99 15.10
C CYS A 230 4.08 70.26 14.24
N GLY A 231 3.62 70.16 12.97
CA GLY A 231 2.92 71.25 12.22
C GLY A 231 3.05 71.30 10.66
N GLY A 232 2.02 71.77 9.89
CA GLY A 232 1.96 71.83 8.41
C GLY A 232 1.24 73.06 7.75
N GLY A 233 1.36 73.25 6.41
CA GLY A 233 0.69 74.26 5.54
C GLY A 233 1.14 74.25 4.05
N GLY A 234 0.22 74.39 3.07
CA GLY A 234 0.37 74.00 1.64
C GLY A 234 0.89 75.03 0.60
N GLY A 235 1.34 74.52 -0.54
CA GLY A 235 1.89 75.23 -1.70
C GLY A 235 1.27 74.82 -3.06
N THR A 236 1.89 75.26 -4.17
CA THR A 236 1.48 74.97 -5.57
C THR A 236 2.51 74.09 -6.27
N GLY A 237 2.13 73.31 -7.28
CA GLY A 237 2.95 72.22 -7.84
C GLY A 237 2.54 71.79 -9.25
N ALA A 238 3.34 70.93 -9.88
CA ALA A 238 3.16 70.46 -11.24
C ALA A 238 1.94 69.52 -11.37
N CYS A 239 1.15 69.74 -12.41
CA CYS A 239 -0.03 68.98 -12.78
C CYS A 239 0.12 68.43 -14.21
N CYS A 240 0.20 67.11 -14.34
CA CYS A 240 0.32 66.41 -15.62
C CYS A 240 -1.05 66.01 -16.16
N LEU A 241 -1.41 66.47 -17.35
CA LEU A 241 -2.68 66.17 -18.01
C LEU A 241 -2.56 64.90 -18.89
N PRO A 242 -3.67 64.17 -19.13
CA PRO A 242 -3.64 62.89 -19.86
C PRO A 242 -3.19 62.97 -21.32
N ASP A 243 -3.23 64.15 -21.93
CA ASP A 243 -2.77 64.42 -23.29
C ASP A 243 -1.25 64.68 -23.38
N GLY A 244 -0.56 64.59 -22.24
CA GLY A 244 0.88 64.84 -22.11
C GLY A 244 1.22 66.27 -21.67
N THR A 245 0.30 67.22 -21.63
CA THR A 245 0.63 68.61 -21.25
C THR A 245 0.85 68.78 -19.73
N CYS A 246 1.74 69.70 -19.31
CA CYS A 246 1.99 70.00 -17.88
C CYS A 246 1.76 71.47 -17.55
N GLN A 247 1.10 71.75 -16.41
CA GLN A 247 0.95 73.10 -15.86
C GLN A 247 1.20 73.13 -14.34
N VAL A 248 1.75 74.23 -13.79
CA VAL A 248 1.90 74.41 -12.33
C VAL A 248 0.63 75.06 -11.79
N THR A 249 -0.06 74.39 -10.87
CA THR A 249 -1.35 74.83 -10.31
C THR A 249 -1.51 74.35 -8.86
N THR A 250 -2.70 74.39 -8.27
CA THR A 250 -2.99 73.80 -6.96
C THR A 250 -3.46 72.35 -7.12
N ALA A 251 -3.29 71.50 -6.10
CA ALA A 251 -3.80 70.12 -6.12
C ALA A 251 -5.29 70.05 -6.50
N GLN A 252 -6.07 71.02 -6.03
CA GLN A 252 -7.51 71.08 -6.25
C GLN A 252 -7.87 71.44 -7.69
N GLN A 253 -7.14 72.37 -8.32
CA GLN A 253 -7.32 72.72 -9.73
C GLN A 253 -6.80 71.62 -10.67
N CYS A 254 -5.75 70.91 -10.28
CA CYS A 254 -5.23 69.78 -11.05
C CYS A 254 -6.26 68.65 -11.15
N SER A 255 -6.93 68.35 -10.04
CA SER A 255 -8.02 67.35 -10.00
C SER A 255 -9.20 67.75 -10.88
N MET A 256 -9.53 69.04 -10.98
CA MET A 256 -10.60 69.53 -11.87
C MET A 256 -10.28 69.38 -13.37
N MET A 257 -9.01 69.28 -13.74
CA MET A 257 -8.56 69.11 -15.13
C MET A 257 -8.26 67.64 -15.47
N ASN A 258 -8.64 66.68 -14.61
CA ASN A 258 -8.27 65.27 -14.71
C ASN A 258 -6.75 65.02 -14.80
N GLY A 259 -5.95 65.91 -14.20
CA GLY A 259 -4.49 65.79 -14.16
C GLY A 259 -3.97 65.13 -12.87
N THR A 260 -2.74 64.62 -12.92
CA THR A 260 -2.01 64.09 -11.75
C THR A 260 -1.13 65.18 -11.14
N TYR A 261 -1.31 65.46 -9.85
CA TYR A 261 -0.59 66.52 -9.12
C TYR A 261 0.63 65.97 -8.38
N HIS A 262 1.80 66.59 -8.55
CA HIS A 262 3.09 66.07 -8.06
C HIS A 262 3.60 66.75 -6.78
N GLY A 263 2.72 67.38 -6.01
CA GLY A 263 3.04 67.96 -4.70
C GLY A 263 3.61 69.37 -4.77
N ASP A 264 3.60 70.04 -3.63
CA ASP A 264 3.87 71.47 -3.54
C ASP A 264 5.37 71.78 -3.75
N GLY A 265 5.68 72.76 -4.60
CA GLY A 265 7.02 73.14 -5.02
C GLY A 265 7.54 72.43 -6.28
N SER A 266 6.79 71.49 -6.86
CA SER A 266 7.18 70.77 -8.07
C SER A 266 6.99 71.61 -9.35
N ALA A 267 7.95 71.54 -10.28
CA ALA A 267 7.95 72.28 -11.54
C ALA A 267 7.68 71.37 -12.74
N CYS A 268 7.05 71.90 -13.79
CA CYS A 268 6.82 71.16 -15.02
C CYS A 268 8.14 70.87 -15.76
N GLY A 269 8.48 69.59 -15.92
CA GLY A 269 9.65 69.13 -16.65
C GLY A 269 9.48 67.69 -17.14
N PRO A 270 10.30 67.21 -18.08
CA PRO A 270 10.17 65.87 -18.67
C PRO A 270 10.38 64.72 -17.66
N THR A 271 11.08 64.98 -16.55
CA THR A 271 11.19 64.08 -15.40
C THR A 271 9.99 64.12 -14.47
N THR A 272 9.19 65.19 -14.51
CA THR A 272 8.01 65.39 -13.65
C THR A 272 6.71 65.04 -14.37
N CYS A 273 6.61 65.29 -15.68
CA CYS A 273 5.52 64.88 -16.56
C CYS A 273 6.09 64.28 -17.87
N PRO A 274 6.20 62.94 -17.97
CA PRO A 274 6.73 62.28 -19.15
C PRO A 274 5.75 62.39 -20.33
N GLN A 275 6.22 62.83 -21.51
CA GLN A 275 5.42 62.79 -22.75
C GLN A 275 5.18 61.34 -23.19
N VAL A 276 4.03 61.08 -23.84
CA VAL A 276 3.70 59.77 -24.39
C VAL A 276 4.80 59.29 -25.35
N THR A 277 5.54 58.29 -24.91
CA THR A 277 6.59 57.65 -25.69
C THR A 277 5.99 56.44 -26.41
N GLN A 278 6.44 56.22 -27.65
CA GLN A 278 6.03 55.10 -28.49
C GLN A 278 7.15 54.06 -28.54
N GLY A 279 6.77 52.81 -28.80
CA GLY A 279 7.65 51.65 -28.73
C GLY A 279 7.15 50.50 -29.60
N ALA A 280 7.98 49.47 -29.76
CA ALA A 280 7.66 48.30 -30.57
C ALA A 280 6.55 47.45 -29.93
N CYS A 281 5.58 47.05 -30.74
CA CYS A 281 4.48 46.17 -30.38
C CYS A 281 4.58 44.86 -31.18
N CYS A 282 4.80 43.73 -30.50
CA CYS A 282 4.93 42.41 -31.13
C CYS A 282 3.59 41.66 -31.11
N MET A 283 3.08 41.27 -32.27
CA MET A 283 1.79 40.58 -32.38
C MET A 283 1.93 39.07 -32.08
N ALA A 284 0.98 38.50 -31.34
CA ALA A 284 0.93 37.06 -31.10
C ALA A 284 0.53 36.31 -32.39
N GLY A 285 1.38 35.39 -32.85
CA GLY A 285 1.04 34.46 -33.96
C GLY A 285 1.89 34.54 -35.23
N GLY A 286 2.96 35.34 -35.28
CA GLY A 286 3.89 35.31 -36.41
C GLY A 286 4.42 36.69 -36.80
N GLY A 287 5.33 37.20 -35.97
CA GLY A 287 6.41 38.08 -36.45
C GLY A 287 6.12 39.51 -36.88
N ALA A 288 4.86 39.93 -36.98
CA ALA A 288 4.52 41.31 -37.31
C ALA A 288 4.82 42.25 -36.12
N CYS A 289 5.55 43.33 -36.38
CA CYS A 289 5.87 44.36 -35.40
C CYS A 289 5.49 45.75 -35.89
N PHE A 290 4.90 46.57 -35.01
CA PHE A 290 4.53 47.95 -35.28
C PHE A 290 4.99 48.88 -34.15
N VAL A 291 5.45 50.09 -34.46
CA VAL A 291 5.76 51.10 -33.43
C VAL A 291 4.51 51.90 -33.12
N MET A 292 4.04 51.84 -31.88
CA MET A 292 2.80 52.49 -31.41
C MET A 292 2.85 52.78 -29.91
N THR A 293 1.76 53.24 -29.30
CA THR A 293 1.69 53.41 -27.84
C THR A 293 1.39 52.08 -27.15
N SER A 294 1.79 51.97 -25.88
CA SER A 294 1.45 50.82 -25.01
C SER A 294 -0.05 50.46 -25.05
N MET A 295 -0.93 51.47 -25.02
CA MET A 295 -2.38 51.28 -25.04
C MET A 295 -2.88 50.69 -26.38
N ASN A 296 -2.41 51.22 -27.52
CA ASN A 296 -2.79 50.69 -28.83
C ASN A 296 -2.24 49.28 -29.06
N CYS A 297 -1.09 48.98 -28.46
CA CYS A 297 -0.51 47.64 -28.52
C CYS A 297 -1.38 46.61 -27.79
N GLY A 298 -1.82 46.92 -26.56
CA GLY A 298 -2.72 46.06 -25.80
C GLY A 298 -4.08 45.87 -26.48
N LEU A 299 -4.65 46.93 -27.07
CA LEU A 299 -5.90 46.84 -27.82
C LEU A 299 -5.78 45.99 -29.10
N SER A 300 -4.59 45.93 -29.70
CA SER A 300 -4.31 45.11 -30.88
C SER A 300 -3.93 43.67 -30.53
N GLY A 301 -3.94 43.29 -29.25
CA GLY A 301 -3.55 41.95 -28.79
C GLY A 301 -2.05 41.66 -28.89
N GLY A 302 -1.21 42.70 -28.95
CA GLY A 302 0.25 42.59 -29.01
C GLY A 302 0.94 42.86 -27.67
N MET A 303 2.19 42.41 -27.56
CA MET A 303 3.07 42.63 -26.40
C MET A 303 4.00 43.82 -26.63
N TYR A 304 3.87 44.86 -25.80
CA TYR A 304 4.63 46.11 -25.91
C TYR A 304 6.03 45.99 -25.29
N GLN A 305 7.07 46.37 -26.03
CA GLN A 305 8.48 46.17 -25.65
C GLN A 305 9.13 47.36 -24.93
N GLY A 306 8.33 48.37 -24.60
CA GLY A 306 8.80 49.55 -23.86
C GLY A 306 9.12 50.74 -24.76
N ASP A 307 9.20 51.89 -24.12
CA ASP A 307 9.26 53.21 -24.75
C ASP A 307 10.60 53.48 -25.43
N GLY A 308 10.57 54.01 -26.66
CA GLY A 308 11.76 54.28 -27.48
C GLY A 308 12.32 53.07 -28.23
N THR A 309 11.69 51.89 -28.14
CA THR A 309 12.10 50.69 -28.86
C THR A 309 11.61 50.70 -30.32
N THR A 310 12.43 50.17 -31.24
CA THR A 310 12.10 50.03 -32.67
C THR A 310 11.85 48.58 -33.04
N CYS A 311 11.02 48.33 -34.06
CA CYS A 311 10.81 46.99 -34.58
C CYS A 311 12.08 46.41 -35.21
N GLY A 312 12.61 45.33 -34.62
CA GLY A 312 13.79 44.61 -35.10
C GLY A 312 13.79 43.14 -34.65
N PRO A 313 14.58 42.27 -35.28
CA PRO A 313 14.57 40.82 -35.02
C PRO A 313 15.03 40.44 -33.59
N THR A 314 15.79 41.31 -32.92
CA THR A 314 16.17 41.17 -31.51
C THR A 314 15.09 41.68 -30.55
N THR A 315 14.17 42.52 -31.03
CA THR A 315 13.12 43.18 -30.23
C THR A 315 11.78 42.46 -30.36
N CYS A 316 11.49 41.86 -31.52
CA CYS A 316 10.42 40.88 -31.71
C CYS A 316 11.02 39.61 -32.34
N PRO A 317 11.53 38.66 -31.53
CA PRO A 317 12.13 37.44 -32.04
C PRO A 317 11.08 36.59 -32.78
N GLN A 318 11.39 36.19 -34.01
CA GLN A 318 10.61 35.16 -34.70
C GLN A 318 10.83 33.82 -33.99
N PRO A 319 9.81 32.94 -33.88
CA PRO A 319 10.03 31.61 -33.36
C PRO A 319 11.06 30.87 -34.24
N PRO A 320 12.09 30.23 -33.65
CA PRO A 320 13.03 29.43 -34.42
C PRO A 320 12.28 28.29 -35.13
N GLN A 321 12.52 28.17 -36.44
CA GLN A 321 11.98 27.08 -37.28
C GLN A 321 12.70 25.75 -37.03
N ASN A 322 13.86 25.81 -36.38
CA ASN A 322 14.64 24.65 -36.03
C ASN A 322 14.15 24.07 -34.69
N GLY A 323 14.15 22.74 -34.62
CA GLY A 323 13.85 21.96 -33.44
C GLY A 323 14.78 20.75 -33.36
N ARG A 324 14.76 20.05 -32.24
CA ARG A 324 15.52 18.83 -32.02
C ARG A 324 15.08 17.74 -32.99
N CYS A 325 16.05 17.16 -33.68
CA CYS A 325 15.93 15.97 -34.51
C CYS A 325 16.77 14.84 -33.90
N CYS A 326 16.11 13.76 -33.51
CA CYS A 326 16.75 12.57 -32.95
C CYS A 326 17.00 11.55 -34.04
N LEU A 327 18.26 11.20 -34.29
CA LEU A 327 18.64 10.18 -35.26
C LEU A 327 18.65 8.79 -34.60
N SER A 328 18.44 7.75 -35.39
CA SER A 328 18.37 6.35 -34.93
C SER A 328 19.66 5.81 -34.28
N ASN A 329 20.78 6.52 -34.45
CA ASN A 329 22.06 6.21 -33.82
C ASN A 329 22.31 6.98 -32.50
N GLY A 330 21.28 7.63 -31.95
CA GLY A 330 21.36 8.43 -30.73
C GLY A 330 21.94 9.83 -30.91
N ALA A 331 22.32 10.22 -32.13
CA ALA A 331 22.82 11.57 -32.39
C ALA A 331 21.68 12.60 -32.43
N CYS A 332 21.93 13.77 -31.83
CA CYS A 332 21.00 14.89 -31.78
C CYS A 332 21.47 16.04 -32.68
N THR A 333 20.59 16.58 -33.51
CA THR A 333 20.86 17.83 -34.25
C THR A 333 19.65 18.77 -34.24
N GLU A 334 19.90 20.08 -34.24
CA GLU A 334 18.84 21.10 -34.30
C GLU A 334 18.62 21.54 -35.75
N THR A 335 17.55 21.07 -36.37
CA THR A 335 17.26 21.31 -37.79
C THR A 335 15.76 21.53 -38.03
N THR A 336 15.32 21.73 -39.27
CA THR A 336 13.89 21.88 -39.59
C THR A 336 13.17 20.53 -39.61
N MET A 337 11.83 20.52 -39.54
CA MET A 337 11.04 19.28 -39.66
C MET A 337 11.33 18.53 -40.97
N GLU A 338 11.48 19.27 -42.07
CA GLU A 338 11.73 18.71 -43.40
C GLU A 338 13.11 18.06 -43.47
N ASP A 339 14.14 18.76 -43.01
CA ASP A 339 15.51 18.24 -42.95
C ASP A 339 15.63 17.06 -41.98
N CYS A 340 14.86 17.05 -40.89
CA CYS A 340 14.84 15.93 -39.94
C CYS A 340 14.29 14.64 -40.57
N GLY A 341 13.22 14.77 -41.37
CA GLY A 341 12.67 13.64 -42.13
C GLY A 341 13.64 13.11 -43.19
N VAL A 342 14.41 13.98 -43.83
CA VAL A 342 15.45 13.59 -44.81
C VAL A 342 16.60 12.83 -44.13
N LEU A 343 16.95 13.19 -42.90
CA LEU A 343 17.97 12.49 -42.11
C LEU A 343 17.48 11.17 -41.48
N GLY A 344 16.20 10.81 -41.67
CA GLY A 344 15.60 9.61 -41.06
C GLY A 344 15.43 9.73 -39.55
N GLY A 345 15.39 10.95 -39.01
CA GLY A 345 15.21 11.24 -37.60
C GLY A 345 13.78 11.62 -37.23
N MET A 346 13.48 11.59 -35.92
CA MET A 346 12.19 12.02 -35.39
C MET A 346 12.28 13.47 -34.87
N PHE A 347 11.38 14.34 -35.36
CA PHE A 347 11.37 15.77 -35.05
C PHE A 347 10.52 16.08 -33.79
N ALA A 348 11.13 16.63 -32.75
CA ALA A 348 10.48 16.89 -31.46
C ALA A 348 9.69 18.21 -31.39
N GLY A 349 9.64 18.98 -32.48
CA GLY A 349 8.89 20.23 -32.59
C GLY A 349 9.77 21.50 -32.58
N PRO A 350 9.29 22.63 -33.14
CA PRO A 350 10.09 23.86 -33.28
C PRO A 350 10.48 24.46 -31.92
N GLY A 351 11.71 24.95 -31.79
CA GLY A 351 12.24 25.56 -30.57
C GLY A 351 12.76 24.60 -29.50
N THR A 352 12.73 23.28 -29.77
CA THR A 352 13.38 22.27 -28.92
C THR A 352 14.89 22.19 -29.22
N THR A 353 15.72 21.99 -28.19
CA THR A 353 17.19 21.99 -28.31
C THR A 353 17.81 20.63 -27.99
N CYS A 354 19.07 20.45 -28.40
CA CYS A 354 19.90 19.28 -28.07
C CYS A 354 20.68 19.45 -26.76
N ALA A 355 20.39 20.48 -25.96
CA ALA A 355 21.07 20.74 -24.69
C ALA A 355 20.43 19.91 -23.56
N GLY A 356 21.23 19.04 -22.93
CA GLY A 356 20.80 18.08 -21.90
C GLY A 356 20.29 16.81 -22.54
N ASP A 357 21.12 15.77 -22.58
CA ASP A 357 20.99 14.56 -23.40
C ASP A 357 19.64 13.84 -23.26
N PRO A 358 18.68 14.01 -24.20
CA PRO A 358 17.36 13.39 -24.12
C PRO A 358 17.11 12.51 -25.35
N CYS A 359 18.16 12.13 -26.09
CA CYS A 359 18.08 11.14 -27.16
C CYS A 359 18.23 9.72 -26.63
N ALA A 360 18.33 9.56 -25.30
CA ALA A 360 18.26 8.29 -24.62
C ALA A 360 17.03 7.53 -25.12
N GLN A 361 17.30 6.45 -25.82
CA GLN A 361 16.29 5.50 -26.24
C GLN A 361 15.94 4.64 -25.02
N PRO A 362 14.74 4.04 -24.98
CA PRO A 362 14.49 2.90 -24.10
C PRO A 362 15.60 1.85 -24.26
N PRO A 363 15.82 0.98 -23.26
CA PRO A 363 16.85 -0.05 -23.35
C PRO A 363 16.74 -0.86 -24.66
N GLY A 364 17.86 -1.27 -25.24
CA GLY A 364 17.84 -2.06 -26.47
C GLY A 364 17.20 -3.43 -26.28
N ASP A 365 16.71 -4.04 -27.37
CA ASP A 365 16.21 -5.42 -27.36
C ASP A 365 17.28 -6.38 -26.81
N PHE A 366 16.85 -7.38 -26.06
CA PHE A 366 17.69 -8.41 -25.46
C PHE A 366 16.96 -9.76 -25.49
N GLN A 367 17.67 -10.84 -25.14
CA GLN A 367 17.17 -12.21 -25.28
C GLN A 367 17.37 -12.99 -23.98
N LEU A 368 16.36 -13.76 -23.59
CA LEU A 368 16.38 -14.68 -22.47
C LEU A 368 17.31 -15.87 -22.78
N GLN A 369 18.09 -16.32 -21.81
CA GLN A 369 19.09 -17.39 -21.99
C GLN A 369 18.71 -18.66 -21.21
N LEU A 370 18.42 -18.52 -19.90
CA LEU A 370 18.05 -19.64 -19.04
C LEU A 370 16.90 -19.23 -18.11
N PRO A 371 15.92 -20.12 -17.84
CA PRO A 371 15.67 -21.38 -18.54
C PRO A 371 15.40 -21.21 -20.06
N LEU A 372 15.79 -22.20 -20.87
CA LEU A 372 15.50 -22.17 -22.31
C LEU A 372 13.99 -22.26 -22.55
N ASP A 373 13.50 -21.66 -23.65
CA ASP A 373 12.09 -21.74 -24.02
C ASP A 373 11.64 -23.19 -24.26
N GLY A 374 10.59 -23.61 -23.57
CA GLY A 374 10.07 -24.97 -23.56
C GLY A 374 10.95 -25.99 -22.83
N ALA A 375 11.90 -25.57 -21.98
CA ALA A 375 12.71 -26.49 -21.18
C ALA A 375 11.84 -27.32 -20.23
N VAL A 376 12.20 -28.58 -20.03
CA VAL A 376 11.57 -29.50 -19.07
C VAL A 376 12.59 -29.96 -18.03
N ASP A 377 12.11 -30.54 -16.92
CA ASP A 377 12.94 -30.99 -15.80
C ASP A 377 13.82 -29.88 -15.20
N VAL A 378 13.29 -28.66 -15.17
CA VAL A 378 13.96 -27.51 -14.57
C VAL A 378 13.84 -27.59 -13.04
N PRO A 379 14.89 -27.32 -12.25
CA PRO A 379 14.78 -27.29 -10.79
C PRO A 379 13.73 -26.27 -10.32
N VAL A 380 13.11 -26.50 -9.16
CA VAL A 380 12.16 -25.56 -8.53
C VAL A 380 12.82 -24.25 -8.06
N ALA A 381 14.15 -24.20 -8.00
CA ALA A 381 14.96 -23.01 -7.76
C ALA A 381 15.93 -22.74 -8.93
N PRO A 382 15.43 -22.40 -10.14
CA PRO A 382 16.29 -22.22 -11.29
C PRO A 382 17.05 -20.90 -11.26
N LEU A 383 18.16 -20.86 -11.99
CA LEU A 383 18.83 -19.61 -12.35
C LEU A 383 18.16 -19.01 -13.59
N PHE A 384 17.66 -17.79 -13.45
CA PHE A 384 17.22 -16.95 -14.56
C PHE A 384 18.40 -16.11 -15.07
N ASP A 385 18.65 -16.16 -16.38
CA ASP A 385 19.76 -15.47 -17.04
C ASP A 385 19.30 -14.91 -18.39
N TRP A 386 19.74 -13.69 -18.71
CA TRP A 386 19.46 -13.01 -19.97
C TRP A 386 20.66 -12.15 -20.40
N ASN A 387 20.71 -11.78 -21.68
CA ASN A 387 21.75 -10.87 -22.16
C ASN A 387 21.50 -9.43 -21.67
N ASP A 388 22.57 -8.70 -21.37
CA ASP A 388 22.50 -7.27 -21.07
C ASP A 388 21.82 -6.49 -22.22
N ALA A 389 20.87 -5.64 -21.83
CA ALA A 389 20.13 -4.74 -22.70
C ALA A 389 20.93 -3.45 -22.83
N ALA A 390 21.13 -2.97 -24.06
CA ALA A 390 21.95 -1.79 -24.28
C ALA A 390 21.30 -0.54 -23.66
N GLY A 391 22.03 0.16 -22.77
CA GLY A 391 21.53 1.40 -22.15
C GLY A 391 20.53 1.20 -21.02
N VAL A 392 20.45 -0.01 -20.45
CA VAL A 392 19.66 -0.34 -19.26
C VAL A 392 20.23 0.27 -17.98
N VAL A 393 19.36 0.55 -17.02
CA VAL A 393 19.70 0.93 -15.64
C VAL A 393 19.38 -0.21 -14.68
N ASP A 394 18.20 -0.83 -14.82
CA ASP A 394 17.75 -1.96 -14.01
C ASP A 394 16.74 -2.84 -14.77
N TYR A 395 16.40 -3.98 -14.18
CA TYR A 395 15.45 -4.95 -14.70
C TYR A 395 14.39 -5.34 -13.67
N ASP A 396 13.21 -5.70 -14.18
CA ASP A 396 12.21 -6.46 -13.45
C ASP A 396 11.99 -7.83 -14.12
N LEU A 397 11.92 -8.88 -13.31
CA LEU A 397 11.66 -10.27 -13.70
C LEU A 397 10.29 -10.69 -13.17
N TYR A 398 9.48 -11.29 -14.05
CA TYR A 398 8.21 -11.90 -13.70
C TYR A 398 8.19 -13.37 -14.13
N VAL A 399 7.73 -14.24 -13.23
CA VAL A 399 7.50 -15.68 -13.45
C VAL A 399 6.09 -16.00 -12.96
N ASP A 400 5.27 -16.61 -13.80
CA ASP A 400 3.84 -16.88 -13.56
C ASP A 400 3.47 -18.29 -14.08
N ASP A 401 2.55 -19.00 -13.43
CA ASP A 401 1.99 -20.27 -13.93
C ASP A 401 0.91 -20.05 -15.01
N ASP A 402 0.43 -18.81 -15.18
CA ASP A 402 -0.45 -18.36 -16.26
C ASP A 402 0.35 -17.62 -17.35
N PRO A 403 0.21 -17.98 -18.65
CA PRO A 403 0.84 -17.24 -19.75
C PRO A 403 0.45 -15.76 -19.85
N ALA A 404 -0.62 -15.32 -19.18
CA ALA A 404 -1.04 -13.93 -19.10
C ALA A 404 -0.20 -13.09 -18.12
N ILE A 405 0.60 -13.71 -17.25
CA ILE A 405 1.43 -13.05 -16.22
C ILE A 405 0.59 -12.08 -15.36
N GLY A 406 -0.55 -12.58 -14.86
CA GLY A 406 -1.51 -11.79 -14.09
C GLY A 406 -1.32 -11.85 -12.57
N SER A 407 -0.66 -12.90 -12.09
CA SER A 407 -0.45 -13.23 -10.67
C SER A 407 0.90 -13.92 -10.47
N PRO A 408 2.02 -13.26 -10.79
CA PRO A 408 3.32 -13.93 -10.85
C PRO A 408 3.76 -14.46 -9.48
N GLU A 409 4.22 -15.73 -9.41
CA GLU A 409 4.84 -16.31 -8.21
C GLU A 409 6.16 -15.63 -7.87
N ILE A 410 6.90 -15.17 -8.88
CA ILE A 410 8.11 -14.36 -8.71
C ILE A 410 7.93 -13.03 -9.42
N ALA A 411 7.97 -11.94 -8.65
CA ALA A 411 8.05 -10.58 -9.14
C ALA A 411 9.27 -9.89 -8.50
N ALA A 412 10.43 -9.99 -9.17
CA ALA A 412 11.68 -9.42 -8.69
C ALA A 412 11.97 -8.11 -9.41
N ALA A 413 12.11 -7.00 -8.68
CA ALA A 413 12.23 -5.67 -9.26
C ALA A 413 13.56 -4.98 -8.93
N ASN A 414 13.94 -3.98 -9.74
CA ASN A 414 15.16 -3.17 -9.59
C ASN A 414 16.46 -4.00 -9.60
N LEU A 415 16.51 -5.04 -10.41
CA LEU A 415 17.69 -5.90 -10.55
C LEU A 415 18.79 -5.16 -11.33
N LEU A 416 19.97 -5.05 -10.74
CA LEU A 416 21.10 -4.31 -11.34
C LEU A 416 22.01 -5.17 -12.23
N ILE A 417 21.71 -6.46 -12.32
CA ILE A 417 22.47 -7.44 -13.12
C ILE A 417 21.47 -8.31 -13.89
N SER A 418 21.91 -8.88 -15.01
CA SER A 418 21.07 -9.68 -15.91
C SER A 418 20.83 -11.13 -15.46
N GLN A 419 20.84 -11.36 -14.14
CA GLN A 419 20.76 -12.69 -13.52
C GLN A 419 19.94 -12.66 -12.24
N TYR A 420 19.17 -13.71 -12.00
CA TYR A 420 18.39 -13.89 -10.77
C TYR A 420 18.32 -15.36 -10.38
N GLN A 421 18.80 -15.68 -9.18
CA GLN A 421 18.65 -17.01 -8.59
C GLN A 421 17.30 -17.07 -7.84
N ALA A 422 16.40 -17.95 -8.27
CA ALA A 422 15.15 -18.16 -7.56
C ALA A 422 15.42 -18.72 -6.15
N PRO A 423 14.65 -18.30 -5.12
CA PRO A 423 14.69 -18.92 -3.80
C PRO A 423 14.32 -20.41 -3.85
N ASP A 424 14.79 -21.17 -2.86
CA ASP A 424 14.32 -22.55 -2.64
C ASP A 424 12.80 -22.55 -2.42
N ASP A 425 12.11 -23.55 -2.97
CA ASP A 425 10.65 -23.72 -2.93
C ASP A 425 9.82 -22.56 -3.52
N ALA A 426 10.43 -21.65 -4.28
CA ALA A 426 9.72 -20.55 -4.91
C ALA A 426 8.71 -21.01 -5.98
N LEU A 427 8.97 -22.16 -6.60
CA LEU A 427 8.15 -22.73 -7.67
C LEU A 427 7.67 -24.12 -7.29
N GLN A 428 6.45 -24.46 -7.71
CA GLN A 428 5.89 -25.78 -7.49
C GLN A 428 6.50 -26.81 -8.44
N PRO A 429 6.69 -28.06 -8.00
CA PRO A 429 7.14 -29.15 -8.86
C PRO A 429 6.09 -29.54 -9.90
N ALA A 430 6.55 -30.12 -11.02
CA ALA A 430 5.71 -30.58 -12.13
C ALA A 430 4.77 -29.50 -12.72
N THR A 431 5.15 -28.22 -12.60
CA THR A 431 4.34 -27.08 -13.03
C THR A 431 5.02 -26.36 -14.19
N THR A 432 4.22 -25.91 -15.16
CA THR A 432 4.72 -25.10 -16.29
C THR A 432 4.60 -23.63 -15.94
N TYR A 433 5.71 -22.91 -16.06
CA TYR A 433 5.82 -21.49 -15.79
C TYR A 433 6.15 -20.72 -17.06
N TYR A 434 5.74 -19.47 -17.10
CA TYR A 434 6.00 -18.47 -18.13
C TYR A 434 6.75 -17.32 -17.50
N TRP A 435 7.81 -16.85 -18.16
CA TRP A 435 8.62 -15.79 -17.60
C TRP A 435 9.01 -14.74 -18.63
N THR A 436 9.11 -13.50 -18.16
CA THR A 436 9.49 -12.33 -18.94
C THR A 436 10.34 -11.41 -18.09
N VAL A 437 11.22 -10.68 -18.76
CA VAL A 437 12.04 -9.61 -18.16
C VAL A 437 11.72 -8.29 -18.84
N ILE A 438 11.64 -7.22 -18.07
CA ILE A 438 11.49 -5.84 -18.53
C ILE A 438 12.76 -5.06 -18.14
N ALA A 439 13.38 -4.40 -19.10
CA ALA A 439 14.54 -3.54 -18.89
C ALA A 439 14.09 -2.08 -18.80
N TYR A 440 14.60 -1.33 -17.82
CA TYR A 440 14.26 0.07 -17.59
C TYR A 440 15.45 1.01 -17.74
N ASN A 441 15.16 2.22 -18.21
CA ASN A 441 16.01 3.38 -18.00
C ASN A 441 15.14 4.65 -17.88
N ALA A 442 15.77 5.81 -17.71
CA ALA A 442 15.06 7.08 -17.58
C ALA A 442 14.18 7.48 -18.80
N SER A 443 14.30 6.78 -19.92
CA SER A 443 13.63 7.10 -21.20
C SER A 443 12.51 6.13 -21.57
N GLY A 444 12.37 5.02 -20.85
CA GLY A 444 11.29 4.06 -21.05
C GLY A 444 11.70 2.65 -20.66
N GLU A 445 10.89 1.70 -21.13
CA GLU A 445 11.05 0.27 -20.86
C GLU A 445 11.16 -0.51 -22.16
N THR A 446 11.77 -1.69 -22.10
CA THR A 446 11.77 -2.65 -23.20
C THR A 446 11.60 -4.05 -22.63
N GLN A 447 10.56 -4.74 -23.11
CA GLN A 447 10.18 -6.06 -22.64
C GLN A 447 10.73 -7.14 -23.57
N SER A 448 11.21 -8.22 -22.99
CA SER A 448 11.62 -9.43 -23.72
C SER A 448 10.43 -10.23 -24.26
N SER A 449 10.70 -11.26 -25.07
CA SER A 449 9.69 -12.28 -25.38
C SER A 449 9.43 -13.16 -24.15
N THR A 450 8.19 -13.61 -23.95
CA THR A 450 7.87 -14.60 -22.93
C THR A 450 8.42 -15.97 -23.31
N HIS A 451 9.20 -16.58 -22.42
CA HIS A 451 9.61 -17.99 -22.52
C HIS A 451 8.78 -18.84 -21.56
N SER A 452 8.64 -20.14 -21.85
CA SER A 452 8.08 -21.11 -20.90
C SER A 452 9.11 -22.16 -20.46
N PHE A 453 8.88 -22.78 -19.30
CA PHE A 453 9.59 -23.98 -18.87
C PHE A 453 8.70 -24.81 -17.92
N THR A 454 9.02 -26.09 -17.74
CA THR A 454 8.34 -26.98 -16.82
C THR A 454 9.31 -27.43 -15.73
N THR A 455 8.94 -27.22 -14.48
CA THR A 455 9.73 -27.73 -13.34
C THR A 455 9.70 -29.25 -13.32
N GLY A 456 10.78 -29.87 -12.88
CA GLY A 456 10.83 -31.31 -12.62
C GLY A 456 9.78 -31.70 -11.58
N ALA A 457 9.39 -32.98 -11.57
CA ALA A 457 8.62 -33.52 -10.46
C ALA A 457 9.34 -33.26 -9.13
N ALA A 458 8.58 -33.19 -8.03
CA ALA A 458 9.16 -33.08 -6.70
C ALA A 458 10.22 -34.18 -6.61
N ALA A 459 11.44 -33.82 -6.23
CA ALA A 459 12.47 -34.82 -6.08
C ALA A 459 11.91 -35.85 -5.09
N ALA A 460 11.75 -37.10 -5.54
CA ALA A 460 11.10 -38.13 -4.75
C ALA A 460 11.81 -38.20 -3.40
N ASP A 461 11.05 -38.10 -2.32
CA ASP A 461 11.51 -38.21 -0.93
C ASP A 461 10.53 -39.16 -0.25
N CYS A 462 10.70 -40.44 -0.57
CA CYS A 462 9.74 -41.48 -0.25
C CYS A 462 9.66 -41.75 1.27
N ASN A 463 10.74 -41.53 1.99
CA ASN A 463 10.81 -41.66 3.44
C ASN A 463 10.45 -40.33 4.17
N SER A 464 10.15 -39.26 3.41
CA SER A 464 9.73 -37.94 3.87
C SER A 464 10.66 -37.34 4.91
N ASN A 465 11.97 -37.57 4.76
CA ASN A 465 12.98 -37.13 5.72
C ASN A 465 13.52 -35.72 5.38
N GLY A 466 13.08 -35.12 4.27
CA GLY A 466 13.51 -33.82 3.75
C GLY A 466 14.75 -33.87 2.85
N VAL A 467 15.22 -35.07 2.51
CA VAL A 467 16.35 -35.35 1.61
C VAL A 467 15.81 -36.17 0.45
N PRO A 468 16.02 -35.75 -0.81
CA PRO A 468 15.58 -36.56 -1.94
C PRO A 468 16.24 -37.95 -1.98
N ASP A 469 15.50 -38.95 -2.45
CA ASP A 469 15.88 -40.36 -2.62
C ASP A 469 17.28 -40.51 -3.26
N LEU A 470 17.53 -39.78 -4.35
CA LEU A 470 18.82 -39.80 -5.04
C LEU A 470 19.98 -39.32 -4.15
N GLN A 471 19.71 -38.34 -3.28
CA GLN A 471 20.68 -37.80 -2.33
C GLN A 471 20.87 -38.75 -1.16
N ASP A 472 19.81 -39.41 -0.69
CA ASP A 472 19.90 -40.46 0.35
C ASP A 472 20.75 -41.65 -0.10
N ILE A 473 20.59 -42.09 -1.35
CA ILE A 473 21.38 -43.16 -1.94
C ILE A 473 22.83 -42.71 -2.16
N ALA A 474 23.04 -41.48 -2.63
CA ALA A 474 24.38 -40.93 -2.88
C ALA A 474 25.19 -40.72 -1.59
N ASP A 475 24.53 -40.29 -0.52
CA ASP A 475 25.13 -40.08 0.81
C ASP A 475 25.23 -41.39 1.61
N GLY A 476 24.59 -42.47 1.13
CA GLY A 476 24.57 -43.79 1.75
C GLY A 476 23.76 -43.84 3.05
N THR A 477 22.86 -42.88 3.25
CA THR A 477 21.88 -42.87 4.33
C THR A 477 20.77 -43.89 4.08
N SER A 478 20.45 -44.16 2.81
CA SER A 478 19.57 -45.26 2.39
C SER A 478 20.27 -46.18 1.38
N GLN A 479 19.85 -47.45 1.35
CA GLN A 479 20.37 -48.44 0.39
C GLN A 479 19.46 -48.50 -0.84
N ASP A 480 20.05 -48.82 -1.99
CA ASP A 480 19.35 -49.10 -3.24
C ASP A 480 20.06 -50.31 -3.87
N CYS A 481 19.58 -51.50 -3.51
CA CYS A 481 20.23 -52.74 -3.89
C CYS A 481 19.93 -53.12 -5.36
N ASN A 482 18.75 -52.73 -5.85
CA ASN A 482 18.26 -53.09 -7.18
C ASN A 482 18.61 -52.03 -8.25
N GLY A 483 19.15 -50.88 -7.84
CA GLY A 483 19.64 -49.80 -8.68
C GLY A 483 18.53 -49.02 -9.37
N ASN A 484 17.32 -49.01 -8.82
CA ASN A 484 16.16 -48.35 -9.40
C ASN A 484 16.08 -46.85 -9.04
N ALA A 485 17.04 -46.35 -8.25
CA ALA A 485 17.11 -44.98 -7.75
C ALA A 485 16.01 -44.61 -6.73
N VAL A 486 15.40 -45.61 -6.09
CA VAL A 486 14.47 -45.52 -4.97
C VAL A 486 15.09 -46.27 -3.79
N PRO A 487 15.11 -45.70 -2.57
CA PRO A 487 15.55 -46.40 -1.38
C PRO A 487 14.83 -47.75 -1.17
N ASP A 488 15.58 -48.79 -0.76
CA ASP A 488 15.09 -50.13 -0.45
C ASP A 488 13.95 -50.11 0.59
N GLU A 489 14.04 -49.19 1.56
CA GLU A 489 13.01 -48.96 2.59
C GLU A 489 11.69 -48.41 2.02
N CYS A 490 11.73 -47.87 0.81
CA CYS A 490 10.58 -47.40 0.05
C CYS A 490 10.10 -48.43 -0.97
N ASP A 491 10.98 -49.31 -1.44
CA ASP A 491 10.60 -50.40 -2.35
C ASP A 491 9.61 -51.39 -1.70
N ILE A 492 9.67 -51.53 -0.38
CA ILE A 492 8.84 -52.46 0.41
C ILE A 492 7.53 -51.83 0.92
N VAL A 493 7.29 -50.54 0.64
CA VAL A 493 6.09 -49.79 1.04
C VAL A 493 5.33 -49.34 -0.21
N ALA A 494 4.00 -49.27 -0.13
CA ALA A 494 3.21 -48.65 -1.19
C ALA A 494 3.56 -47.15 -1.27
N GLN A 495 3.90 -46.65 -2.45
CA GLN A 495 4.39 -45.27 -2.58
C GLN A 495 3.26 -44.31 -2.93
N PRO A 496 3.18 -43.13 -2.28
CA PRO A 496 2.24 -42.09 -2.68
C PRO A 496 2.63 -41.54 -4.05
N GLY A 497 1.70 -41.61 -4.99
CA GLY A 497 1.77 -40.87 -6.25
C GLY A 497 1.40 -39.40 -6.07
N ALA A 498 1.40 -38.65 -7.17
CA ALA A 498 0.98 -37.25 -7.14
C ALA A 498 -0.50 -37.14 -6.74
N GLY A 499 -0.78 -36.37 -5.69
CA GLY A 499 -2.14 -36.03 -5.27
C GLY A 499 -2.90 -35.32 -6.39
N GLN A 500 -4.17 -35.66 -6.55
CA GLN A 500 -5.05 -35.11 -7.58
C GLN A 500 -6.34 -34.61 -6.93
N THR A 501 -6.73 -33.37 -7.24
CA THR A 501 -8.05 -32.85 -6.88
C THR A 501 -9.03 -33.12 -8.00
N ILE A 502 -10.12 -33.80 -7.66
CA ILE A 502 -11.17 -34.20 -8.59
C ILE A 502 -12.48 -33.55 -8.15
N ASP A 503 -12.88 -32.51 -8.85
CA ASP A 503 -14.02 -31.65 -8.50
C ASP A 503 -15.28 -32.02 -9.29
N SER A 504 -16.44 -31.96 -8.62
CA SER A 504 -17.75 -32.03 -9.28
C SER A 504 -18.04 -30.81 -10.16
N GLY A 505 -17.33 -29.70 -9.94
CA GLY A 505 -17.75 -28.37 -10.39
C GLY A 505 -19.01 -27.90 -9.64
N PRO A 506 -19.60 -26.76 -10.05
CA PRO A 506 -20.82 -26.25 -9.44
C PRO A 506 -22.04 -27.11 -9.83
N LEU A 507 -22.70 -27.69 -8.83
CA LEU A 507 -23.86 -28.58 -9.01
C LEU A 507 -25.19 -27.87 -8.78
N ASN A 508 -25.31 -27.12 -7.68
CA ASN A 508 -26.55 -26.48 -7.24
C ASN A 508 -27.76 -27.43 -7.19
N MET A 509 -27.55 -28.64 -6.66
CA MET A 509 -28.60 -29.66 -6.59
C MET A 509 -29.44 -29.49 -5.31
N LEU A 510 -30.75 -29.33 -5.48
CA LEU A 510 -31.68 -29.24 -4.34
C LEU A 510 -31.72 -30.56 -3.56
N ILE A 511 -31.55 -30.48 -2.25
CA ILE A 511 -31.68 -31.60 -1.32
C ILE A 511 -33.16 -31.71 -0.92
N PRO A 512 -33.85 -32.83 -1.25
CA PRO A 512 -35.25 -33.02 -0.89
C PRO A 512 -35.43 -33.24 0.60
N GLU A 513 -36.36 -32.50 1.20
CA GLU A 513 -36.75 -32.56 2.60
C GLU A 513 -37.29 -33.95 2.99
N ASN A 514 -36.82 -34.50 4.12
CA ASN A 514 -37.28 -35.73 4.75
C ASN A 514 -37.48 -36.91 3.77
N LEU A 515 -36.58 -37.07 2.80
CA LEU A 515 -36.71 -38.05 1.73
C LEU A 515 -35.43 -38.90 1.54
N PRO A 516 -35.12 -39.82 2.46
CA PRO A 516 -34.03 -40.77 2.26
C PRO A 516 -34.27 -41.64 1.00
N PRO A 517 -33.24 -41.92 0.18
CA PRO A 517 -31.82 -41.68 0.42
C PRO A 517 -31.30 -40.30 -0.02
N GLY A 518 -32.18 -39.35 -0.35
CA GLY A 518 -31.79 -38.00 -0.78
C GLY A 518 -31.37 -37.92 -2.24
N ILE A 519 -30.40 -37.06 -2.54
CA ILE A 519 -29.78 -36.90 -3.87
C ILE A 519 -28.43 -37.60 -3.94
N SER A 520 -28.03 -38.01 -5.15
CA SER A 520 -26.70 -38.53 -5.40
C SER A 520 -26.07 -37.84 -6.61
N HIS A 521 -24.77 -37.57 -6.51
CA HIS A 521 -23.93 -37.10 -7.62
C HIS A 521 -22.71 -37.99 -7.75
N ALA A 522 -22.31 -38.30 -8.99
CA ALA A 522 -21.15 -39.13 -9.28
C ALA A 522 -20.04 -38.31 -9.95
N ILE A 523 -18.80 -38.49 -9.50
CA ILE A 523 -17.61 -38.07 -10.26
C ILE A 523 -16.90 -39.32 -10.78
N SER A 524 -16.58 -39.35 -12.06
CA SER A 524 -15.87 -40.47 -12.68
C SER A 524 -14.37 -40.22 -12.66
N VAL A 525 -13.63 -41.15 -12.06
CA VAL A 525 -12.16 -41.09 -11.94
C VAL A 525 -11.53 -42.06 -12.93
N ALA A 526 -10.57 -41.58 -13.72
CA ALA A 526 -9.85 -42.38 -14.71
C ALA A 526 -8.60 -43.09 -14.15
N GLU A 527 -8.12 -42.68 -12.97
CA GLU A 527 -6.92 -43.20 -12.33
C GLU A 527 -7.10 -44.67 -11.91
N THR A 528 -6.26 -45.56 -12.42
CA THR A 528 -6.35 -47.01 -12.16
C THR A 528 -5.50 -47.50 -10.99
N ALA A 529 -4.61 -46.65 -10.48
CA ALA A 529 -3.84 -46.91 -9.27
C ALA A 529 -4.75 -47.11 -8.05
N ALA A 530 -4.22 -47.75 -7.02
CA ALA A 530 -4.96 -47.91 -5.77
C ALA A 530 -5.10 -46.57 -5.05
N VAL A 531 -6.15 -46.38 -4.26
CA VAL A 531 -6.25 -45.24 -3.34
C VAL A 531 -5.20 -45.41 -2.24
N TYR A 532 -4.27 -44.46 -2.09
CA TYR A 532 -3.29 -44.43 -1.01
C TYR A 532 -3.76 -43.57 0.15
N ASP A 533 -4.22 -42.36 -0.17
CA ASP A 533 -4.81 -41.40 0.75
C ASP A 533 -6.01 -40.70 0.09
N LEU A 534 -6.97 -40.27 0.90
CA LEU A 534 -8.25 -39.72 0.43
C LEU A 534 -8.83 -38.70 1.40
N ASN A 535 -9.02 -37.48 0.91
CA ASN A 535 -9.81 -36.44 1.59
C ASN A 535 -11.04 -36.06 0.76
N ALA A 536 -12.10 -35.61 1.44
CA ALA A 536 -13.33 -35.16 0.79
C ALA A 536 -13.66 -33.71 1.19
N GLN A 537 -13.79 -32.83 0.20
CA GLN A 537 -14.24 -31.45 0.43
C GLN A 537 -15.73 -31.32 0.11
N LEU A 538 -16.49 -30.65 0.98
CA LEU A 538 -17.94 -30.49 0.86
C LEU A 538 -18.35 -29.02 0.99
N SER A 539 -19.18 -28.55 0.05
CA SER A 539 -19.90 -27.28 0.12
C SER A 539 -21.39 -27.51 -0.01
N ILE A 540 -22.14 -27.25 1.06
CA ILE A 540 -23.58 -27.51 1.17
C ILE A 540 -24.22 -26.33 1.89
N ASP A 541 -25.18 -25.69 1.24
CA ASP A 541 -26.08 -24.75 1.91
C ASP A 541 -27.24 -25.55 2.53
N HIS A 542 -27.46 -25.45 3.83
CA HIS A 542 -28.56 -26.10 4.53
C HIS A 542 -28.91 -25.32 5.79
N THR A 543 -30.20 -25.13 6.06
CA THR A 543 -30.69 -24.35 7.23
C THR A 543 -30.71 -25.14 8.55
N TRP A 544 -30.25 -26.40 8.52
CA TRP A 544 -30.09 -27.25 9.69
C TRP A 544 -29.16 -28.44 9.41
N VAL A 545 -27.86 -28.33 9.67
CA VAL A 545 -26.89 -29.39 9.31
C VAL A 545 -27.11 -30.70 10.10
N GLY A 546 -27.77 -30.63 11.26
CA GLY A 546 -28.13 -31.79 12.09
C GLY A 546 -29.15 -32.75 11.47
N ASP A 547 -29.68 -32.43 10.29
CA ASP A 547 -30.59 -33.31 9.56
C ASP A 547 -29.92 -34.03 8.39
N LEU A 548 -28.71 -33.61 8.04
CA LEU A 548 -27.97 -34.18 6.94
C LEU A 548 -27.35 -35.53 7.30
N VAL A 549 -27.49 -36.47 6.37
CA VAL A 549 -26.66 -37.67 6.30
C VAL A 549 -25.96 -37.66 4.95
N ILE A 550 -24.64 -37.79 4.99
CA ILE A 550 -23.76 -37.73 3.82
C ILE A 550 -22.96 -39.02 3.74
N THR A 551 -23.05 -39.71 2.61
CA THR A 551 -22.37 -40.99 2.38
C THR A 551 -21.56 -40.91 1.09
N LEU A 552 -20.30 -41.32 1.15
CA LEU A 552 -19.45 -41.53 -0.02
C LEU A 552 -19.41 -43.02 -0.36
N THR A 553 -19.62 -43.37 -1.63
CA THR A 553 -19.60 -44.75 -2.10
C THR A 553 -18.67 -44.91 -3.29
N HIS A 554 -17.80 -45.91 -3.24
CA HIS A 554 -16.90 -46.27 -4.33
C HIS A 554 -16.61 -47.78 -4.33
N GLY A 555 -16.58 -48.40 -5.52
CA GLY A 555 -16.27 -49.83 -5.66
C GLY A 555 -17.20 -50.80 -4.92
N GLY A 556 -18.37 -50.34 -4.47
CA GLY A 556 -19.30 -51.11 -3.62
C GLY A 556 -19.09 -50.95 -2.11
N THR A 557 -18.06 -50.21 -1.68
CA THR A 557 -17.84 -49.80 -0.29
C THR A 557 -18.47 -48.44 -0.04
N SER A 558 -19.20 -48.29 1.08
CA SER A 558 -19.84 -47.03 1.48
C SER A 558 -19.31 -46.58 2.84
N VAL A 559 -18.96 -45.30 2.94
CA VAL A 559 -18.47 -44.65 4.16
C VAL A 559 -19.42 -43.51 4.50
N VAL A 560 -19.94 -43.49 5.72
CA VAL A 560 -20.77 -42.38 6.20
C VAL A 560 -19.85 -41.27 6.66
N LEU A 561 -19.86 -40.15 5.96
CA LEU A 561 -19.04 -38.99 6.25
C LEU A 561 -19.63 -38.17 7.41
N ILE A 562 -20.94 -37.95 7.35
CA ILE A 562 -21.72 -37.16 8.30
C ILE A 562 -23.05 -37.87 8.55
N ASP A 563 -23.49 -37.98 9.81
CA ASP A 563 -24.73 -38.60 10.26
C ASP A 563 -25.40 -37.77 11.37
N ARG A 564 -26.15 -36.75 10.95
CA ARG A 564 -26.95 -35.90 11.84
C ARG A 564 -26.13 -35.28 13.00
N PRO A 565 -25.12 -34.45 12.67
CA PRO A 565 -24.17 -33.88 13.61
C PRO A 565 -24.87 -33.11 14.74
N GLY A 566 -24.20 -32.99 15.89
CA GLY A 566 -24.76 -32.39 17.10
C GLY A 566 -25.60 -33.34 17.94
N ARG A 567 -25.54 -34.66 17.70
CA ARG A 567 -26.26 -35.67 18.48
C ARG A 567 -25.32 -36.58 19.28
N PRO A 568 -24.66 -36.08 20.35
CA PRO A 568 -23.84 -36.92 21.20
C PRO A 568 -24.69 -38.03 21.86
N PRO A 569 -24.11 -39.20 22.18
CA PRO A 569 -24.83 -40.30 22.83
C PRO A 569 -25.50 -39.84 24.14
N GLY A 570 -26.83 -39.82 24.17
CA GLY A 570 -27.62 -39.44 25.35
C GLY A 570 -28.32 -38.08 25.28
N SER A 571 -28.24 -37.33 24.19
CA SER A 571 -29.00 -36.08 24.03
C SER A 571 -30.49 -36.32 23.68
N THR A 572 -31.38 -35.53 24.27
CA THR A 572 -32.80 -35.44 23.89
C THR A 572 -33.00 -34.17 23.05
N GLY A 573 -32.93 -34.30 21.72
CA GLY A 573 -33.07 -33.20 20.75
C GLY A 573 -32.80 -33.67 19.30
N PHE A 574 -33.10 -32.80 18.32
CA PHE A 574 -32.89 -33.03 16.88
C PHE A 574 -31.58 -32.35 16.42
N GLY A 575 -30.46 -33.08 16.41
CA GLY A 575 -29.18 -32.65 15.81
C GLY A 575 -28.66 -31.25 16.20
N CYS A 576 -27.73 -30.75 15.40
CA CYS A 576 -27.19 -29.40 15.42
C CYS A 576 -28.03 -28.48 14.54
N GLY A 577 -28.58 -27.40 15.12
CA GLY A 577 -29.32 -26.38 14.39
C GLY A 577 -28.45 -25.24 13.85
N ALA A 578 -27.23 -25.55 13.41
CA ALA A 578 -26.40 -24.60 12.69
C ALA A 578 -26.61 -24.75 11.18
N ASP A 579 -26.25 -23.72 10.42
CA ASP A 579 -26.44 -23.67 8.98
C ASP A 579 -25.11 -23.93 8.25
N ASN A 580 -25.20 -24.57 7.09
CA ASN A 580 -24.20 -24.66 6.03
C ASN A 580 -22.84 -25.31 6.36
N TYR A 581 -22.31 -25.99 5.35
CA TYR A 581 -20.91 -26.36 5.21
C TYR A 581 -20.30 -25.58 4.06
N VAL A 582 -19.23 -24.84 4.33
CA VAL A 582 -18.58 -23.96 3.34
C VAL A 582 -17.17 -24.47 3.11
N ALA A 583 -17.00 -25.29 2.06
CA ALA A 583 -15.72 -25.91 1.70
C ALA A 583 -15.00 -26.60 2.87
N ILE A 584 -15.74 -27.35 3.70
CA ILE A 584 -15.12 -28.15 4.77
C ILE A 584 -14.32 -29.29 4.14
N VAL A 585 -13.20 -29.65 4.77
CA VAL A 585 -12.39 -30.81 4.39
C VAL A 585 -12.55 -31.89 5.46
N LEU A 586 -12.96 -33.08 5.01
CA LEU A 586 -13.02 -34.29 5.79
C LEU A 586 -11.81 -35.17 5.48
N ASP A 587 -11.12 -35.55 6.54
CA ASP A 587 -9.79 -36.16 6.53
C ASP A 587 -9.64 -37.02 7.79
N ASP A 588 -9.12 -38.24 7.66
CA ASP A 588 -8.91 -39.15 8.79
C ASP A 588 -7.92 -38.57 9.82
N GLU A 589 -7.01 -37.71 9.37
CA GLU A 589 -6.01 -36.99 10.15
C GLU A 589 -6.50 -35.61 10.64
N GLY A 590 -7.78 -35.31 10.47
CA GLY A 590 -8.38 -34.00 10.75
C GLY A 590 -8.17 -33.46 12.17
N ALA A 591 -7.43 -32.35 12.29
CA ALA A 591 -7.10 -31.72 13.58
C ALA A 591 -8.27 -30.96 14.23
N GLY A 592 -9.35 -30.70 13.50
CA GLY A 592 -10.56 -30.00 13.96
C GLY A 592 -11.48 -30.85 14.84
N GLY A 593 -11.16 -32.12 15.04
CA GLY A 593 -11.99 -33.10 15.75
C GLY A 593 -13.11 -33.68 14.88
N ALA A 594 -13.92 -34.56 15.47
CA ALA A 594 -14.98 -35.25 14.74
C ALA A 594 -16.08 -34.30 14.26
N ILE A 595 -16.40 -34.37 12.97
CA ILE A 595 -17.44 -33.55 12.34
C ILE A 595 -18.80 -33.73 13.03
N GLU A 596 -19.06 -34.91 13.58
CA GLU A 596 -20.27 -35.23 14.36
C GLU A 596 -20.48 -34.36 15.60
N ASN A 597 -19.40 -33.82 16.17
CA ASN A 597 -19.46 -32.98 17.35
C ASN A 597 -19.47 -31.49 17.00
N MET A 598 -19.36 -31.14 15.71
CA MET A 598 -19.31 -29.76 15.27
C MET A 598 -20.71 -29.18 15.18
N CYS A 599 -20.88 -27.99 15.77
CA CYS A 599 -22.11 -27.23 15.66
C CYS A 599 -21.80 -25.74 15.57
N VAL A 600 -21.36 -25.33 14.37
CA VAL A 600 -20.91 -23.98 14.05
C VAL A 600 -21.61 -23.54 12.78
N MET A 601 -22.16 -22.32 12.78
CA MET A 601 -22.75 -21.70 11.60
C MET A 601 -21.68 -21.46 10.55
N ASN A 602 -21.95 -21.85 9.30
CA ASN A 602 -21.04 -21.76 8.17
C ASN A 602 -19.68 -22.39 8.50
N LEU A 603 -19.69 -23.66 8.92
CA LEU A 603 -18.45 -24.37 9.22
C LEU A 603 -17.55 -24.38 7.98
N THR A 604 -16.27 -24.06 8.16
CA THR A 604 -15.25 -23.92 7.11
C THR A 604 -13.99 -24.69 7.48
N SER A 605 -13.16 -25.00 6.49
CA SER A 605 -11.78 -25.44 6.71
C SER A 605 -10.79 -24.36 6.22
N PRO A 606 -9.58 -24.24 6.81
CA PRO A 606 -9.01 -25.04 7.90
C PRO A 606 -9.60 -24.75 9.31
N PRO A 607 -9.51 -25.69 10.26
CA PRO A 607 -8.88 -27.03 10.16
C PRO A 607 -9.72 -28.05 9.36
N SER A 608 -9.15 -29.21 9.01
CA SER A 608 -9.92 -30.37 8.51
C SER A 608 -10.55 -31.14 9.69
N TYR A 609 -11.61 -31.90 9.43
CA TYR A 609 -12.39 -32.61 10.45
C TYR A 609 -12.41 -34.11 10.19
N THR A 610 -12.44 -34.91 11.25
CA THR A 610 -12.54 -36.37 11.09
C THR A 610 -13.97 -36.79 10.73
N PRO A 611 -14.16 -37.63 9.70
CA PRO A 611 -15.48 -38.10 9.29
C PRO A 611 -16.08 -39.08 10.32
N ASN A 612 -17.39 -39.30 10.26
CA ASN A 612 -18.08 -40.23 11.15
C ASN A 612 -17.58 -41.68 10.99
N ASN A 613 -17.28 -42.09 9.76
CA ASN A 613 -16.53 -43.32 9.46
C ASN A 613 -15.28 -42.97 8.66
N PRO A 614 -14.15 -43.63 8.94
CA PRO A 614 -12.87 -43.26 8.34
C PRO A 614 -12.84 -43.53 6.83
N LEU A 615 -12.29 -42.57 6.08
CA LEU A 615 -12.09 -42.63 4.63
C LEU A 615 -11.08 -43.71 4.23
N SER A 616 -10.16 -44.08 5.13
CA SER A 616 -9.24 -45.22 4.99
C SER A 616 -9.92 -46.57 4.74
N ALA A 617 -11.25 -46.69 4.94
CA ALA A 617 -12.02 -47.84 4.48
C ALA A 617 -12.03 -48.00 2.93
N LEU A 618 -11.68 -46.95 2.19
CA LEU A 618 -11.60 -46.92 0.73
C LEU A 618 -10.15 -47.05 0.22
N VAL A 619 -9.16 -47.03 1.10
CA VAL A 619 -7.73 -47.19 0.78
C VAL A 619 -7.44 -48.62 0.31
N GLY A 620 -6.57 -48.74 -0.70
CA GLY A 620 -6.17 -50.00 -1.34
C GLY A 620 -7.11 -50.49 -2.45
N ALA A 621 -8.31 -49.92 -2.58
CA ALA A 621 -9.17 -50.16 -3.74
C ALA A 621 -8.63 -49.41 -4.97
N SER A 622 -8.89 -49.90 -6.18
CA SER A 622 -8.62 -49.14 -7.42
C SER A 622 -9.38 -47.83 -7.39
N ALA A 623 -8.72 -46.69 -7.60
CA ALA A 623 -9.38 -45.38 -7.65
C ALA A 623 -10.33 -45.21 -8.85
N ALA A 624 -10.18 -46.05 -9.89
CA ALA A 624 -10.94 -45.92 -11.13
C ALA A 624 -12.41 -46.22 -10.94
N GLY A 625 -13.25 -45.44 -11.60
CA GLY A 625 -14.69 -45.61 -11.63
C GLY A 625 -15.45 -44.46 -10.98
N ASP A 626 -16.74 -44.70 -10.74
CA ASP A 626 -17.61 -43.67 -10.19
C ASP A 626 -17.47 -43.59 -8.67
N TRP A 627 -17.23 -42.38 -8.20
CA TRP A 627 -17.32 -41.98 -6.80
C TRP A 627 -18.64 -41.27 -6.59
N ILE A 628 -19.50 -41.83 -5.74
CA ILE A 628 -20.88 -41.38 -5.59
C ILE A 628 -21.05 -40.76 -4.21
N LEU A 629 -21.25 -39.44 -4.17
CA LEU A 629 -21.68 -38.74 -2.97
C LEU A 629 -23.21 -38.76 -2.91
N THR A 630 -23.75 -39.21 -1.79
CA THR A 630 -25.19 -39.19 -1.51
C THR A 630 -25.47 -38.30 -0.31
N VAL A 631 -26.38 -37.34 -0.47
CA VAL A 631 -26.74 -36.35 0.55
C VAL A 631 -28.25 -36.42 0.78
N SER A 632 -28.66 -36.69 2.01
CA SER A 632 -30.07 -36.74 2.41
C SER A 632 -30.36 -35.83 3.59
N ASP A 633 -31.47 -35.10 3.51
CA ASP A 633 -32.12 -34.48 4.66
C ASP A 633 -33.11 -35.49 5.28
N ASN A 634 -32.90 -35.81 6.56
CA ASN A 634 -33.66 -36.79 7.33
C ASN A 634 -34.57 -36.15 8.40
N ALA A 635 -34.95 -34.89 8.21
CA ALA A 635 -36.04 -34.25 8.94
C ALA A 635 -36.85 -33.32 8.03
N SER A 636 -37.93 -32.78 8.60
CA SER A 636 -38.82 -31.85 7.93
C SER A 636 -38.69 -30.46 8.52
N GLY A 637 -38.76 -29.42 7.70
CA GLY A 637 -38.72 -28.01 8.08
C GLY A 637 -37.66 -27.20 7.33
N ASP A 638 -36.68 -27.88 6.73
CA ASP A 638 -35.46 -27.30 6.21
C ASP A 638 -35.25 -27.67 4.74
N PHE A 639 -34.47 -26.84 4.05
CA PHE A 639 -34.10 -27.06 2.66
C PHE A 639 -32.61 -26.81 2.51
N GLY A 640 -32.00 -27.50 1.56
CA GLY A 640 -30.62 -27.23 1.21
C GLY A 640 -30.25 -27.52 -0.23
N ILE A 641 -29.01 -27.19 -0.53
CA ILE A 641 -28.41 -27.25 -1.85
C ILE A 641 -27.02 -27.87 -1.68
N LEU A 642 -26.76 -28.96 -2.40
CA LEU A 642 -25.39 -29.39 -2.63
C LEU A 642 -24.77 -28.45 -3.67
N VAL A 643 -23.84 -27.60 -3.21
CA VAL A 643 -23.20 -26.57 -4.04
C VAL A 643 -22.09 -27.21 -4.88
N SER A 644 -21.16 -27.89 -4.24
CA SER A 644 -20.07 -28.64 -4.88
C SER A 644 -19.45 -29.64 -3.90
N TRP A 645 -18.69 -30.59 -4.43
CA TRP A 645 -17.82 -31.45 -3.65
C TRP A 645 -16.63 -31.91 -4.48
N SER A 646 -15.52 -32.19 -3.82
CA SER A 646 -14.32 -32.71 -4.49
C SER A 646 -13.65 -33.80 -3.66
N LEU A 647 -12.86 -34.62 -4.35
CA LEU A 647 -11.96 -35.58 -3.73
C LEU A 647 -10.54 -35.06 -3.89
N LEU A 648 -9.77 -35.06 -2.81
CA LEU A 648 -8.32 -34.92 -2.87
C LEU A 648 -7.77 -36.34 -2.73
N LEU A 649 -7.44 -36.94 -3.87
CA LEU A 649 -7.06 -38.33 -3.99
C LEU A 649 -5.56 -38.43 -4.19
N THR A 650 -4.88 -39.19 -3.35
CA THR A 650 -3.50 -39.59 -3.58
C THR A 650 -3.51 -41.04 -4.09
N PRO A 651 -3.21 -41.30 -5.38
CA PRO A 651 -3.04 -42.65 -5.86
C PRO A 651 -1.78 -43.28 -5.27
N GLY A 652 -1.76 -44.60 -5.11
CA GLY A 652 -0.62 -45.35 -4.64
C GLY A 652 -0.16 -46.38 -5.66
N SER A 653 1.15 -46.53 -5.81
CA SER A 653 1.71 -47.72 -6.46
C SER A 653 1.89 -48.84 -5.44
N PRO A 654 1.63 -50.10 -5.81
CA PRO A 654 1.99 -51.23 -4.95
C PRO A 654 3.50 -51.24 -4.68
N PRO A 655 3.95 -51.87 -3.57
CA PRO A 655 5.36 -52.08 -3.31
C PRO A 655 6.02 -52.70 -4.55
N VAL A 656 7.16 -52.15 -4.96
CA VAL A 656 7.92 -52.67 -6.10
C VAL A 656 8.75 -53.89 -5.70
N SER A 657 8.95 -54.11 -4.39
CA SER A 657 9.60 -55.30 -3.84
C SER A 657 8.82 -55.90 -2.66
N MET A 658 9.11 -57.17 -2.36
CA MET A 658 8.52 -57.90 -1.23
C MET A 658 9.53 -57.99 -0.09
N ASP A 659 9.06 -57.76 1.13
CA ASP A 659 9.76 -58.14 2.37
C ASP A 659 8.93 -59.24 3.06
N ALA A 660 9.13 -60.50 2.65
CA ALA A 660 8.34 -61.61 3.18
C ALA A 660 8.71 -61.96 4.63
N ASN A 661 9.89 -61.54 5.10
CA ASN A 661 10.39 -61.88 6.41
C ASN A 661 10.25 -60.74 7.45
N GLY A 662 9.86 -59.54 7.00
CA GLY A 662 9.56 -58.37 7.81
C GLY A 662 10.78 -57.71 8.43
N ASN A 663 11.96 -57.86 7.84
CA ASN A 663 13.22 -57.34 8.40
C ASN A 663 13.57 -55.91 7.90
N GLY A 664 12.74 -55.32 7.04
CA GLY A 664 12.97 -53.99 6.47
C GLY A 664 13.98 -53.96 5.32
N VAL A 665 14.32 -55.12 4.76
CA VAL A 665 15.19 -55.28 3.59
C VAL A 665 14.39 -56.03 2.52
N PRO A 666 14.33 -55.54 1.28
CA PRO A 666 13.68 -56.29 0.21
C PRO A 666 14.27 -57.70 0.07
N ASP A 667 13.44 -58.73 -0.10
CA ASP A 667 13.84 -60.15 -0.18
C ASP A 667 14.88 -60.39 -1.30
N GLU A 668 14.87 -59.57 -2.35
CA GLU A 668 15.82 -59.63 -3.45
C GLU A 668 17.22 -59.08 -3.11
N CYS A 669 17.34 -58.37 -1.99
CA CYS A 669 18.58 -57.83 -1.44
C CYS A 669 19.24 -58.77 -0.40
N GLU A 670 18.66 -59.95 -0.13
CA GLU A 670 19.13 -60.93 0.88
C GLU A 670 20.02 -62.07 0.39
#